data_AF-A0A0W0ZMU5-F1
#
_entry.id   AF-A0A0W0ZMU5-F1
#
_cell.length_a   1.000
_cell.length_b   1.000
_cell.length_c   1.000
_cell.angle_alpha   90.00
_cell.angle_beta   90.00
_cell.angle_gamma   90.00
#
_symmetry.space_group_name_H-M   'P 1'
#
loop_
_entity.id
_entity.type
_entity.pdbx_description
1 polymer ?
#
loop_
_entity_poly.entity_id
_entity_poly.type
_entity_poly.pdbx_seq_one_letter_code
_entity_poly.pdbx_strand_id
1 'polypeptide(L)'
;MIEIEKVDSKSFTLTMLGTDTFYTPTLKNKKKVPLQAGEKIQEYYPKGETLSLVSTLIKTERPLINNKQLVPYQSIDVAVVNGPKTEGTDVGEKIGIGLGLALNAIVRGQTELNDIAHSRGGVESILIAHELNAIKDTINSCENFEQLIKELTQQQANRKKGLPYNNTPDIIKSLLTQLPQSATDKQLWFNALKINIAKASMNLFIIDPVPGDCWPITWYDQRFYTLPPIVKHAEFTYYENERSDWGFTPIYTEASTPEQIIVRSTLPGHHGTGSAGTNASQQNFAVSPEKTKATHVQKLMIFKLLKFLSSHGVAFKDAREIFHEHTALGRKYISFLEEMGGDGFDVAKLDFPTIFRKLYDKIYANRAAYEAFNATHYTFMGVAPQRKMLRTDHKYALLTEAFPKNMGYVNEEHSLLMKEYFFKILQVDAYKEQTMVELIQSAQTVLSKNIKAITNLSSSLVEHSIAPAAILDSENARKDVLSSFGTLIQRVSQQYLTDDWSTEGKQKEKEELFAAIIGIFAEFEELSKIDNQTIKEFVASLIALSLKGIIQTVAQQRTNLEEEFERLQTPTDTNLQFFFSSLLAQINKDESYTGSEINPDIVRIFESPDFAQLANYPIRIKIQYICQQLKEKLPQSESADSLVYQLTQRFAEHYDSSFEEFEKLYRQIEIFTNDTAALGRQFVSEEAVFNKHELFLRKKADALIDVAAQKFYRDRPNALPSPAEKGTFQELVERHAINQYGVVDRLKQAKNALEQEKAQLGTRIHQMEQQIAEKEQQKKQTLAALETERAKKTEYHAAMNDNKEAEYLLLINKKLIPLTEEYLASLRAKLSNRTPEEEQDDEIKQRDDKVKAKILKATKLYDILQDKKQKPHPKDRLRSFYTKLDKYEDKFVTHNDPDWIRYTKNTVIAAGILLSFIFPGIVVLAIYTHVGLSSVKSCFFWQSAGQNAVESLNEHRPDLALSDDANSESAENEHLAFNDALIM
;
A
#
# COMPACT_ATOMS: atom_id res chain seq x y z
N MET A 1 -1.65 25.45 -56.57
CA MET A 1 -0.44 24.94 -55.89
C MET A 1 -0.13 25.94 -54.80
N ILE A 2 -0.20 25.52 -53.54
CA ILE A 2 0.47 26.27 -52.48
C ILE A 2 1.95 25.91 -52.60
N GLU A 3 2.79 26.88 -52.94
CA GLU A 3 4.23 26.74 -52.81
C GLU A 3 4.54 26.70 -51.31
N ILE A 4 5.13 25.60 -50.81
CA ILE A 4 5.47 25.50 -49.39
C ILE A 4 6.69 26.40 -49.17
N GLU A 5 6.40 27.65 -48.84
CA GLU A 5 7.39 28.69 -48.53
C GLU A 5 8.26 28.22 -47.37
N LYS A 6 9.51 27.85 -47.68
CA LYS A 6 10.52 27.55 -46.68
C LYS A 6 10.93 28.85 -46.02
N VAL A 7 10.76 28.90 -44.70
CA VAL A 7 11.11 30.07 -43.89
C VAL A 7 12.54 29.90 -43.36
N ASP A 8 13.33 30.98 -43.36
CA ASP A 8 14.71 30.97 -42.82
C ASP A 8 14.74 30.81 -41.29
N SER A 9 13.67 31.23 -40.62
CA SER A 9 13.41 31.03 -39.19
C SER A 9 13.17 29.55 -38.88
N LYS A 10 13.92 29.00 -37.91
CA LYS A 10 13.72 27.62 -37.42
C LYS A 10 12.62 27.51 -36.36
N SER A 11 12.31 28.62 -35.70
CA SER A 11 11.41 28.69 -34.56
C SER A 11 10.02 29.18 -34.94
N PHE A 12 9.00 28.75 -34.21
CA PHE A 12 7.65 29.33 -34.25
C PHE A 12 7.12 29.52 -32.83
N THR A 13 6.52 30.68 -32.55
CA THR A 13 5.92 30.99 -31.24
C THR A 13 4.40 30.96 -31.29
N LEU A 14 3.80 30.02 -30.58
CA LEU A 14 2.38 30.06 -30.25
C LEU A 14 2.17 30.89 -28.97
N THR A 15 1.00 31.50 -28.84
CA THR A 15 0.61 32.23 -27.63
C THR A 15 -0.85 31.96 -27.31
N MET A 16 -1.10 31.21 -26.22
CA MET A 16 -2.43 30.79 -25.80
C MET A 16 -2.91 31.64 -24.60
N LEU A 17 -3.82 32.58 -24.86
CA LEU A 17 -4.32 33.50 -23.83
C LEU A 17 -5.28 32.82 -22.84
N GLY A 18 -5.36 33.36 -21.63
CA GLY A 18 -6.21 32.84 -20.56
C GLY A 18 -7.71 33.08 -20.75
N THR A 19 -8.53 32.50 -19.86
CA THR A 19 -9.98 32.65 -19.87
C THR A 19 -10.43 34.12 -19.99
N ASP A 20 -11.36 34.39 -20.90
CA ASP A 20 -11.90 35.72 -21.25
C ASP A 20 -10.82 36.79 -21.51
N THR A 21 -9.61 36.37 -21.90
CA THR A 21 -8.48 37.26 -22.18
C THR A 21 -8.28 37.42 -23.69
N PHE A 22 -8.35 38.67 -24.14
CA PHE A 22 -8.25 39.06 -25.53
C PHE A 22 -6.94 39.81 -25.80
N TYR A 23 -6.38 39.63 -26.99
CA TYR A 23 -5.16 40.30 -27.46
C TYR A 23 -5.18 41.81 -27.21
N THR A 24 -4.38 42.25 -26.24
CA THR A 24 -4.36 43.63 -25.75
C THR A 24 -2.90 44.12 -25.61
N PRO A 25 -2.19 44.35 -26.73
CA PRO A 25 -0.76 44.70 -26.71
C PRO A 25 -0.47 46.16 -26.30
N THR A 26 -1.48 47.03 -26.30
CA THR A 26 -1.25 48.48 -26.35
C THR A 26 -0.95 49.11 -24.99
N LEU A 27 0.26 49.67 -24.85
CA LEU A 27 0.63 50.58 -23.76
C LEU A 27 -0.13 51.92 -23.90
N LYS A 28 -0.95 52.31 -22.92
CA LYS A 28 -1.69 53.58 -22.98
C LYS A 28 -0.91 54.74 -22.36
N ASN A 29 -0.88 55.88 -23.07
CA ASN A 29 -0.01 57.03 -22.76
C ASN A 29 -0.40 57.87 -21.53
N LYS A 30 -1.60 57.70 -20.96
CA LYS A 30 -2.15 58.60 -19.93
C LYS A 30 -1.46 58.43 -18.56
N LYS A 31 -0.99 59.53 -17.97
CA LYS A 31 -0.71 59.60 -16.52
C LYS A 31 -2.03 59.31 -15.78
N LYS A 32 -2.12 58.19 -15.05
CA LYS A 32 -3.22 57.91 -14.13
C LYS A 32 -2.92 58.52 -12.76
N VAL A 33 -3.94 59.06 -12.11
CA VAL A 33 -3.92 59.42 -10.69
C VAL A 33 -3.59 58.15 -9.88
N PRO A 34 -2.84 58.22 -8.76
CA PRO A 34 -2.63 57.08 -7.88
C PRO A 34 -3.99 56.57 -7.38
N LEU A 35 -4.30 55.30 -7.67
CA LEU A 35 -5.53 54.68 -7.21
C LEU A 35 -5.48 54.49 -5.68
N GLN A 36 -6.56 54.88 -5.00
CA GLN A 36 -6.75 54.61 -3.57
C GLN A 36 -7.39 53.23 -3.36
N ALA A 37 -7.19 52.63 -2.19
CA ALA A 37 -7.83 51.36 -1.86
C ALA A 37 -9.36 51.51 -1.85
N GLY A 38 -10.07 50.54 -2.43
CA GLY A 38 -11.52 50.58 -2.65
C GLY A 38 -11.97 51.24 -3.96
N GLU A 39 -11.08 51.91 -4.71
CA GLU A 39 -11.45 52.49 -6.00
C GLU A 39 -11.61 51.41 -7.09
N LYS A 40 -12.74 51.46 -7.81
CA LYS A 40 -12.99 50.57 -8.96
C LYS A 40 -12.23 51.04 -10.20
N ILE A 41 -11.40 50.16 -10.77
CA ILE A 41 -10.71 50.42 -12.02
C ILE A 41 -11.63 50.15 -13.23
N GLN A 42 -11.60 51.05 -14.21
CA GLN A 42 -12.34 50.88 -15.48
C GLN A 42 -11.56 50.05 -16.52
N GLU A 43 -10.31 49.70 -16.26
CA GLU A 43 -9.40 49.11 -17.23
C GLU A 43 -8.36 48.21 -16.54
N TYR A 44 -8.53 46.90 -16.72
CA TYR A 44 -7.71 45.87 -16.09
C TYR A 44 -6.29 45.75 -16.66
N TYR A 45 -6.09 46.04 -17.96
CA TYR A 45 -4.79 45.95 -18.65
C TYR A 45 -4.18 47.33 -19.00
N PRO A 46 -3.85 48.20 -18.01
CA PRO A 46 -3.39 49.57 -18.28
C PRO A 46 -1.98 49.66 -18.88
N LYS A 47 -1.24 48.54 -18.93
CA LYS A 47 0.09 48.43 -19.55
C LYS A 47 0.14 47.30 -20.60
N GLY A 48 -0.98 47.06 -21.26
CA GLY A 48 -1.17 45.86 -22.06
C GLY A 48 -1.30 44.60 -21.20
N GLU A 49 -1.79 43.55 -21.85
CA GLU A 49 -1.74 42.16 -21.40
C GLU A 49 -0.33 41.62 -21.75
N THR A 50 0.29 40.87 -20.83
CA THR A 50 1.72 40.54 -20.89
C THR A 50 2.10 39.63 -22.04
N LEU A 51 1.32 38.58 -22.31
CA LEU A 51 1.63 37.66 -23.42
C LEU A 51 1.47 38.38 -24.75
N SER A 52 0.35 39.09 -24.93
CA SER A 52 0.06 39.96 -26.07
C SER A 52 1.18 40.97 -26.35
N LEU A 53 1.69 41.61 -25.29
CA LEU A 53 2.78 42.59 -25.36
C LEU A 53 4.07 41.93 -25.88
N VAL A 54 4.47 40.81 -25.29
CA VAL A 54 5.68 40.07 -25.68
C VAL A 54 5.57 39.52 -27.10
N SER A 55 4.42 38.99 -27.52
CA SER A 55 4.22 38.52 -28.90
C SER A 55 4.45 39.61 -29.94
N THR A 56 4.15 40.89 -29.64
CA THR A 56 4.43 42.02 -30.55
C THR A 56 5.89 42.50 -30.57
N LEU A 57 6.74 41.98 -29.68
CA LEU A 57 8.19 42.22 -29.70
C LEU A 57 8.93 41.23 -30.60
N ILE A 58 8.34 40.06 -30.89
CA ILE A 58 8.95 39.05 -31.77
C ILE A 58 9.19 39.67 -33.15
N LYS A 59 10.41 39.50 -33.67
CA LYS A 59 10.79 40.00 -34.99
C LYS A 59 10.08 39.16 -36.05
N THR A 60 9.16 39.77 -36.79
CA THR A 60 8.44 39.11 -37.87
C THR A 60 8.04 40.09 -38.98
N GLU A 61 7.78 39.58 -40.18
CA GLU A 61 7.38 40.39 -41.33
C GLU A 61 5.85 40.49 -41.46
N ARG A 62 5.36 41.72 -41.66
CA ARG A 62 3.97 42.07 -42.04
C ARG A 62 2.88 41.24 -41.31
N PRO A 63 2.84 41.23 -39.96
CA PRO A 63 1.85 40.46 -39.22
C PRO A 63 0.43 40.89 -39.58
N LEU A 64 -0.45 39.91 -39.82
CA LEU A 64 -1.88 40.11 -39.97
C LEU A 64 -2.47 40.45 -38.60
N ILE A 65 -3.15 41.60 -38.51
CA ILE A 65 -3.80 42.04 -37.28
C ILE A 65 -5.31 42.17 -37.52
N ASN A 66 -6.11 41.36 -36.82
CA ASN A 66 -7.57 41.37 -36.93
C ASN A 66 -8.24 41.02 -35.60
N ASN A 67 -8.50 42.03 -34.77
CA ASN A 67 -9.10 41.90 -33.44
C ASN A 67 -10.52 41.27 -33.43
N LYS A 68 -11.13 40.98 -34.58
CA LYS A 68 -12.42 40.26 -34.70
C LYS A 68 -12.26 38.75 -34.88
N GLN A 69 -11.05 38.25 -35.11
CA GLN A 69 -10.76 36.83 -35.29
C GLN A 69 -10.27 36.19 -33.99
N LEU A 70 -10.37 34.86 -33.93
CA LEU A 70 -9.85 34.05 -32.83
C LEU A 70 -8.32 34.07 -32.75
N VAL A 71 -7.65 34.29 -33.88
CA VAL A 71 -6.20 34.49 -33.99
C VAL A 71 -5.95 35.96 -34.39
N PRO A 72 -6.06 36.93 -33.46
CA PRO A 72 -6.06 38.35 -33.81
C PRO A 72 -4.69 38.93 -34.22
N TYR A 73 -3.60 38.20 -33.97
CA TYR A 73 -2.25 38.56 -34.39
C TYR A 73 -1.55 37.31 -34.94
N GLN A 74 -1.21 37.31 -36.22
CA GLN A 74 -0.64 36.14 -36.90
C GLN A 74 0.43 36.54 -37.92
N SER A 75 1.49 35.74 -37.99
CA SER A 75 2.59 35.86 -38.95
C SER A 75 3.20 34.48 -39.22
N ILE A 76 4.30 34.42 -39.95
CA ILE A 76 5.06 33.18 -40.16
C ILE A 76 5.81 32.73 -38.89
N ASP A 77 6.20 33.65 -38.01
CA ASP A 77 7.01 33.37 -36.80
C ASP A 77 6.20 33.29 -35.50
N VAL A 78 5.05 33.96 -35.44
CA VAL A 78 4.22 34.05 -34.22
C VAL A 78 2.73 34.08 -34.52
N ALA A 79 1.93 33.42 -33.67
CA ALA A 79 0.47 33.53 -33.64
C ALA A 79 -0.05 33.64 -32.20
N VAL A 80 -0.98 34.58 -31.98
CA VAL A 80 -1.70 34.75 -30.70
C VAL A 80 -3.12 34.25 -30.87
N VAL A 81 -3.57 33.35 -29.99
CA VAL A 81 -4.93 32.82 -29.92
C VAL A 81 -5.64 33.46 -28.72
N ASN A 82 -6.80 34.08 -28.96
CA ASN A 82 -7.67 34.58 -27.88
C ASN A 82 -8.17 33.41 -27.03
N GLY A 83 -8.21 33.62 -25.72
CA GLY A 83 -8.56 32.56 -24.78
C GLY A 83 -10.03 32.13 -24.85
N PRO A 84 -10.37 31.00 -24.20
CA PRO A 84 -11.72 30.47 -24.14
C PRO A 84 -12.61 31.31 -23.20
N LYS A 85 -13.92 31.14 -23.31
CA LYS A 85 -14.89 31.75 -22.39
C LYS A 85 -14.83 31.12 -21.01
N THR A 86 -15.31 31.83 -19.97
CA THR A 86 -15.46 31.29 -18.59
C THR A 86 -16.14 29.91 -18.51
N GLU A 87 -17.15 29.68 -19.34
CA GLU A 87 -17.91 28.42 -19.43
C GLU A 87 -17.13 27.24 -20.06
N GLY A 88 -15.97 27.48 -20.68
CA GLY A 88 -15.11 26.45 -21.29
C GLY A 88 -15.67 25.77 -22.54
N THR A 89 -16.81 26.22 -23.07
CA THR A 89 -17.52 25.57 -24.20
C THR A 89 -16.71 25.56 -25.51
N ASP A 90 -15.78 26.50 -25.67
CA ASP A 90 -14.97 26.71 -26.86
C ASP A 90 -13.48 26.35 -26.70
N VAL A 91 -13.08 25.74 -25.58
CA VAL A 91 -11.68 25.29 -25.36
C VAL A 91 -11.22 24.29 -26.43
N GLY A 92 -12.09 23.36 -26.85
CA GLY A 92 -11.75 22.42 -27.93
C GLY A 92 -11.48 23.11 -29.27
N GLU A 93 -12.12 24.27 -29.50
CA GLU A 93 -11.82 25.12 -30.66
C GLU A 93 -10.43 25.75 -30.53
N LYS A 94 -10.05 26.26 -29.36
CA LYS A 94 -8.73 26.87 -29.14
C LYS A 94 -7.60 25.83 -29.31
N ILE A 95 -7.77 24.64 -28.74
CA ILE A 95 -6.83 23.51 -28.90
C ILE A 95 -6.69 23.13 -30.39
N GLY A 96 -7.82 22.96 -31.09
CA GLY A 96 -7.81 22.62 -32.52
C GLY A 96 -7.13 23.69 -33.38
N ILE A 97 -7.34 24.97 -33.08
CA ILE A 97 -6.69 26.10 -33.77
C ILE A 97 -5.19 26.13 -33.48
N GLY A 98 -4.78 26.09 -32.21
CA GLY A 98 -3.38 26.12 -31.80
C GLY A 98 -2.57 24.94 -32.36
N LEU A 99 -3.14 23.74 -32.32
CA LEU A 99 -2.57 22.53 -32.96
C LEU A 99 -2.41 22.71 -34.48
N GLY A 100 -3.43 23.24 -35.16
CA GLY A 100 -3.36 23.51 -36.60
C GLY A 100 -2.28 24.53 -36.97
N LEU A 101 -2.13 25.60 -36.19
CA LEU A 101 -1.06 26.60 -36.35
C LEU A 101 0.33 25.98 -36.19
N ALA A 102 0.53 25.17 -35.14
CA ALA A 102 1.78 24.47 -34.87
C ALA A 102 2.15 23.46 -35.97
N LEU A 103 1.19 22.64 -36.44
CA LEU A 103 1.42 21.69 -37.54
C LEU A 103 1.76 22.41 -38.85
N ASN A 104 1.10 23.54 -39.14
CA ASN A 104 1.41 24.37 -40.30
C ASN A 104 2.83 24.99 -40.22
N ALA A 105 3.33 25.31 -39.03
CA ALA A 105 4.71 25.73 -38.82
C ALA A 105 5.71 24.60 -39.09
N ILE A 106 5.45 23.40 -38.55
CA ILE A 106 6.27 22.21 -38.81
C ILE A 106 6.32 21.90 -40.32
N VAL A 107 5.20 22.04 -41.05
CA VAL A 107 5.16 21.86 -42.53
C VAL A 107 6.06 22.84 -43.28
N ARG A 108 6.18 24.10 -42.82
CA ARG A 108 7.13 25.09 -43.38
C ARG A 108 8.60 24.79 -43.05
N GLY A 109 8.86 23.87 -42.11
CA GLY A 109 10.20 23.51 -41.63
C GLY A 109 10.59 24.13 -40.29
N GLN A 110 9.67 24.85 -39.63
CA GLN A 110 9.88 25.39 -38.28
C GLN A 110 9.69 24.25 -37.26
N THR A 111 10.79 23.60 -36.88
CA THR A 111 10.77 22.42 -36.00
C THR A 111 10.97 22.76 -34.52
N GLU A 112 11.36 23.99 -34.20
CA GLU A 112 11.55 24.47 -32.82
C GLU A 112 10.31 25.27 -32.39
N LEU A 113 9.34 24.60 -31.75
CA LEU A 113 8.12 25.26 -31.29
C LEU A 113 8.32 25.85 -29.90
N ASN A 114 7.85 27.08 -29.69
CA ASN A 114 7.79 27.73 -28.39
C ASN A 114 6.33 28.10 -28.13
N ASP A 115 5.81 27.87 -26.92
CA ASP A 115 4.45 28.26 -26.54
C ASP A 115 4.47 29.03 -25.23
N ILE A 116 3.83 30.19 -25.23
CA ILE A 116 3.71 31.06 -24.05
C ILE A 116 2.23 31.23 -23.69
N ALA A 117 1.86 30.87 -22.47
CA ALA A 117 0.45 30.67 -22.15
C ALA A 117 0.10 31.05 -20.70
N HIS A 118 -1.18 31.34 -20.46
CA HIS A 118 -1.71 31.71 -19.15
C HIS A 118 -3.04 31.00 -18.88
N SER A 119 -3.31 30.63 -17.63
CA SER A 119 -4.62 30.13 -17.19
C SER A 119 -5.05 28.88 -17.96
N ARG A 120 -6.31 28.84 -18.43
CA ARG A 120 -6.84 27.79 -19.31
C ARG A 120 -5.99 27.59 -20.57
N GLY A 121 -5.46 28.66 -21.16
CA GLY A 121 -4.53 28.60 -22.28
C GLY A 121 -3.28 27.77 -21.99
N GLY A 122 -2.79 27.79 -20.74
CA GLY A 122 -1.69 26.92 -20.30
C GLY A 122 -2.04 25.43 -20.32
N VAL A 123 -3.28 25.10 -19.96
CA VAL A 123 -3.82 23.73 -20.02
C VAL A 123 -4.07 23.30 -21.47
N GLU A 124 -4.54 24.22 -22.31
CA GLU A 124 -4.66 24.03 -23.76
C GLU A 124 -3.29 23.73 -24.41
N SER A 125 -2.24 24.47 -24.06
CA SER A 125 -0.86 24.25 -24.51
C SER A 125 -0.32 22.86 -24.15
N ILE A 126 -0.57 22.38 -22.92
CA ILE A 126 -0.22 21.01 -22.51
C ILE A 126 -0.94 19.99 -23.40
N LEU A 127 -2.24 20.17 -23.64
CA LEU A 127 -2.99 19.27 -24.52
C LEU A 127 -2.49 19.33 -25.97
N ILE A 128 -2.18 20.52 -26.51
CA ILE A 128 -1.58 20.68 -27.85
C ILE A 128 -0.26 19.91 -27.94
N ALA A 129 0.60 19.99 -26.93
CA ALA A 129 1.84 19.21 -26.88
C ALA A 129 1.58 17.69 -26.93
N HIS A 130 0.55 17.20 -26.24
CA HIS A 130 0.16 15.79 -26.27
C HIS A 130 -0.35 15.35 -27.64
N GLU A 131 -1.15 16.18 -28.33
CA GLU A 131 -1.59 15.87 -29.70
C GLU A 131 -0.41 15.90 -30.68
N LEU A 132 0.51 16.86 -30.57
CA LEU A 132 1.71 16.92 -31.41
C LEU A 132 2.61 15.69 -31.21
N ASN A 133 2.78 15.20 -29.98
CA ASN A 133 3.52 13.97 -29.72
C ASN A 133 2.80 12.75 -30.32
N ALA A 134 1.48 12.64 -30.12
CA ALA A 134 0.70 11.56 -30.70
C ALA A 134 0.77 11.51 -32.24
N ILE A 135 0.75 12.68 -32.91
CA ILE A 135 0.96 12.77 -34.36
C ILE A 135 2.38 12.33 -34.71
N LYS A 136 3.39 12.77 -33.97
CA LYS A 136 4.80 12.40 -34.18
C LYS A 136 5.03 10.88 -34.13
N ASP A 137 4.37 10.21 -33.20
CA ASP A 137 4.46 8.75 -33.02
C ASP A 137 3.68 7.98 -34.10
N THR A 138 2.49 8.46 -34.47
CA THR A 138 1.56 7.74 -35.37
C THR A 138 1.79 7.99 -36.86
N ILE A 139 2.24 9.18 -37.28
CA ILE A 139 2.32 9.58 -38.70
C ILE A 139 3.19 8.65 -39.57
N ASN A 140 4.12 7.93 -38.96
CA ASN A 140 4.95 6.94 -39.66
C ASN A 140 4.14 5.74 -40.18
N SER A 141 3.10 5.31 -39.46
CA SER A 141 2.20 4.23 -39.88
C SER A 141 1.09 4.69 -40.84
N CYS A 142 0.91 6.01 -41.01
CA CYS A 142 -0.03 6.57 -41.97
C CYS A 142 0.55 6.65 -43.38
N GLU A 143 -0.21 6.26 -44.40
CA GLU A 143 0.14 6.39 -45.82
C GLU A 143 -0.21 7.76 -46.40
N ASN A 144 -1.27 8.40 -45.89
CA ASN A 144 -1.85 9.63 -46.43
C ASN A 144 -2.54 10.48 -45.34
N PHE A 145 -2.99 11.67 -45.75
CA PHE A 145 -3.70 12.64 -44.91
C PHE A 145 -4.98 12.05 -44.28
N GLU A 146 -5.80 11.39 -45.08
CA GLU A 146 -7.09 10.82 -44.65
C GLU A 146 -6.92 9.76 -43.54
N GLN A 147 -5.88 8.92 -43.62
CA GLN A 147 -5.56 7.96 -42.58
C GLN A 147 -5.12 8.66 -41.27
N LEU A 148 -4.29 9.71 -41.36
CA LEU A 148 -3.89 10.47 -40.17
C LEU A 148 -5.10 11.11 -39.45
N ILE A 149 -6.01 11.74 -40.20
CA ILE A 149 -7.23 12.31 -39.62
C ILE A 149 -8.13 11.23 -39.00
N LYS A 150 -8.20 10.04 -39.62
CA LYS A 150 -8.94 8.90 -39.07
C LYS A 150 -8.35 8.44 -37.72
N GLU A 151 -7.03 8.29 -37.63
CA GLU A 151 -6.37 7.88 -36.37
C GLU A 151 -6.57 8.93 -35.26
N LEU A 152 -6.45 10.23 -35.56
CA LEU A 152 -6.71 11.30 -34.58
C LEU A 152 -8.17 11.30 -34.10
N THR A 153 -9.12 11.09 -35.02
CA THR A 153 -10.54 10.96 -34.68
C THR A 153 -10.80 9.75 -33.78
N GLN A 154 -10.17 8.61 -34.10
CA GLN A 154 -10.28 7.38 -33.32
C GLN A 154 -9.65 7.52 -31.93
N GLN A 155 -8.50 8.21 -31.84
CA GLN A 155 -7.82 8.51 -30.59
C GLN A 155 -8.69 9.36 -29.67
N GLN A 156 -9.29 10.45 -30.18
CA GLN A 156 -10.20 11.29 -29.39
C GLN A 156 -11.47 10.52 -28.97
N ALA A 157 -12.04 9.70 -29.86
CA ALA A 157 -13.19 8.86 -29.53
C ALA A 157 -12.86 7.77 -28.47
N ASN A 158 -11.62 7.32 -28.40
CA ASN A 158 -11.17 6.36 -27.39
C ASN A 158 -10.90 7.02 -26.03
N ARG A 159 -10.33 8.23 -25.97
CA ARG A 159 -10.11 8.96 -24.70
C ARG A 159 -11.40 9.18 -23.90
N LYS A 160 -12.54 9.37 -24.59
CA LYS A 160 -13.88 9.51 -23.96
C LYS A 160 -14.43 8.21 -23.34
N LYS A 161 -13.71 7.08 -23.46
CA LYS A 161 -14.11 5.76 -22.92
C LYS A 161 -13.17 5.40 -21.75
N GLY A 162 -13.59 5.67 -20.53
CA GLY A 162 -12.83 5.35 -19.31
C GLY A 162 -13.47 5.95 -18.06
N LEU A 163 -12.98 5.53 -16.89
CA LEU A 163 -13.31 6.14 -15.60
C LEU A 163 -12.00 6.63 -14.94
N PRO A 164 -11.91 7.89 -14.47
CA PRO A 164 -12.89 8.97 -14.66
C PRO A 164 -13.08 9.32 -16.14
N TYR A 165 -14.27 9.78 -16.51
CA TYR A 165 -14.58 10.13 -17.90
C TYR A 165 -13.80 11.36 -18.35
N ASN A 166 -12.96 11.22 -19.36
CA ASN A 166 -12.33 12.37 -20.00
C ASN A 166 -13.39 13.22 -20.70
N ASN A 167 -13.55 14.47 -20.26
CA ASN A 167 -14.56 15.39 -20.77
C ASN A 167 -14.00 16.51 -21.65
N THR A 168 -12.76 16.37 -22.13
CA THR A 168 -12.16 17.30 -23.11
C THR A 168 -13.06 17.41 -24.36
N PRO A 169 -13.46 18.62 -24.78
CA PRO A 169 -14.32 18.85 -25.95
C PRO A 169 -13.72 18.33 -27.26
N ASP A 170 -14.55 18.22 -28.31
CA ASP A 170 -14.07 17.89 -29.67
C ASP A 170 -13.03 18.91 -30.16
N ILE A 171 -11.94 18.42 -30.75
CA ILE A 171 -10.88 19.28 -31.33
C ILE A 171 -10.77 19.09 -32.85
N ILE A 172 -11.23 17.95 -33.38
CA ILE A 172 -11.03 17.57 -34.79
C ILE A 172 -11.74 18.55 -35.73
N LYS A 173 -12.97 18.96 -35.40
CA LYS A 173 -13.72 19.90 -36.24
C LYS A 173 -12.96 21.22 -36.45
N SER A 174 -12.40 21.79 -35.37
CA SER A 174 -11.68 23.07 -35.45
C SER A 174 -10.28 22.92 -36.02
N LEU A 175 -9.58 21.82 -35.72
CA LEU A 175 -8.32 21.45 -36.37
C LEU A 175 -8.47 21.43 -37.89
N LEU A 176 -9.50 20.75 -38.41
CA LEU A 176 -9.74 20.63 -39.85
C LEU A 176 -9.95 21.99 -40.55
N THR A 177 -10.33 23.06 -39.84
CA THR A 177 -10.43 24.41 -40.43
C THR A 177 -9.07 25.06 -40.71
N GLN A 178 -8.01 24.61 -40.02
CA GLN A 178 -6.64 25.12 -40.17
C GLN A 178 -5.83 24.32 -41.20
N LEU A 179 -6.33 23.17 -41.65
CA LEU A 179 -5.64 22.27 -42.56
C LEU A 179 -6.05 22.50 -44.03
N PRO A 180 -5.23 22.10 -45.02
CA PRO A 180 -5.58 22.24 -46.42
C PRO A 180 -6.85 21.49 -46.81
N GLN A 181 -7.66 22.10 -47.67
CA GLN A 181 -8.94 21.53 -48.11
C GLN A 181 -8.83 20.77 -49.44
N SER A 182 -7.95 21.21 -50.36
CA SER A 182 -7.76 20.56 -51.66
C SER A 182 -7.00 19.24 -51.53
N ALA A 183 -7.36 18.23 -52.34
CA ALA A 183 -6.70 16.92 -52.30
C ALA A 183 -5.19 17.00 -52.59
N THR A 184 -4.79 17.88 -53.52
CA THR A 184 -3.38 18.08 -53.87
C THR A 184 -2.60 18.72 -52.72
N ASP A 185 -3.13 19.78 -52.12
CA ASP A 185 -2.43 20.49 -51.05
C ASP A 185 -2.39 19.64 -49.76
N LYS A 186 -3.42 18.81 -49.50
CA LYS A 186 -3.43 17.82 -48.39
C LYS A 186 -2.27 16.83 -48.46
N GLN A 187 -2.02 16.23 -49.64
CA GLN A 187 -0.93 15.25 -49.76
C GLN A 187 0.45 15.91 -49.68
N LEU A 188 0.61 17.10 -50.27
CA LEU A 188 1.84 17.89 -50.14
C LEU A 188 2.13 18.25 -48.66
N TRP A 189 1.11 18.72 -47.95
CA TRP A 189 1.17 19.03 -46.52
C TRP A 189 1.49 17.81 -45.67
N PHE A 190 0.85 16.67 -45.92
CA PHE A 190 1.10 15.42 -45.19
C PHE A 190 2.54 14.92 -45.40
N ASN A 191 3.03 14.93 -46.64
CA ASN A 191 4.40 14.53 -46.96
C ASN A 191 5.43 15.45 -46.27
N ALA A 192 5.20 16.77 -46.28
CA ALA A 192 6.06 17.73 -45.60
C ALA A 192 6.03 17.57 -44.06
N LEU A 193 4.84 17.38 -43.47
CA LEU A 193 4.69 17.12 -42.05
C LEU A 193 5.44 15.86 -41.63
N LYS A 194 5.27 14.75 -42.36
CA LYS A 194 5.91 13.46 -42.08
C LYS A 194 7.44 13.55 -42.07
N ILE A 195 8.03 14.40 -42.92
CA ILE A 195 9.48 14.65 -42.94
C ILE A 195 9.92 15.51 -41.75
N ASN A 196 9.17 16.56 -41.43
CA ASN A 196 9.62 17.58 -40.48
C ASN A 196 9.29 17.24 -39.01
N ILE A 197 8.15 16.60 -38.73
CA ILE A 197 7.68 16.34 -37.35
C ILE A 197 8.59 15.39 -36.56
N ALA A 198 9.31 14.49 -37.24
CA ALA A 198 10.33 13.67 -36.61
C ALA A 198 11.38 14.51 -35.84
N LYS A 199 11.70 15.71 -36.35
CA LYS A 199 12.63 16.67 -35.77
C LYS A 199 11.96 17.68 -34.83
N ALA A 200 10.63 17.71 -34.76
CA ALA A 200 9.92 18.70 -33.97
C ALA A 200 10.20 18.54 -32.46
N SER A 201 10.41 19.67 -31.79
CA SER A 201 10.50 19.84 -30.34
C SER A 201 9.64 21.02 -29.91
N MET A 202 9.24 21.04 -28.64
CA MET A 202 8.42 22.11 -28.07
C MET A 202 9.03 22.61 -26.76
N ASN A 203 8.96 23.91 -26.50
CA ASN A 203 9.28 24.51 -25.22
C ASN A 203 8.07 25.29 -24.70
N LEU A 204 7.79 25.21 -23.40
CA LEU A 204 6.60 25.79 -22.79
C LEU A 204 6.97 26.85 -21.75
N PHE A 205 6.29 27.99 -21.74
CA PHE A 205 6.26 28.91 -20.61
C PHE A 205 4.82 29.15 -20.20
N ILE A 206 4.43 28.58 -19.06
CA ILE A 206 3.04 28.48 -18.62
C ILE A 206 2.84 29.23 -17.30
N ILE A 207 1.99 30.24 -17.35
CA ILE A 207 1.58 31.02 -16.19
C ILE A 207 0.29 30.42 -15.63
N ASP A 208 0.35 29.92 -14.39
CA ASP A 208 -0.77 29.57 -13.53
C ASP A 208 -1.86 28.71 -14.22
N PRO A 209 -1.53 27.47 -14.65
CA PRO A 209 -2.40 26.65 -15.50
C PRO A 209 -3.61 26.14 -14.73
N VAL A 210 -4.82 26.53 -15.13
CA VAL A 210 -6.09 26.26 -14.41
C VAL A 210 -7.08 25.54 -15.34
N PRO A 211 -7.56 24.30 -15.03
CA PRO A 211 -8.21 23.44 -16.02
C PRO A 211 -9.71 23.62 -16.30
N GLY A 212 -10.66 23.95 -15.42
CA GLY A 212 -10.67 24.18 -13.97
C GLY A 212 -11.76 23.34 -13.29
N ASP A 213 -12.19 23.73 -12.09
CA ASP A 213 -12.82 22.83 -11.12
C ASP A 213 -14.21 23.28 -10.58
N CYS A 214 -14.91 24.19 -11.26
CA CYS A 214 -16.27 24.56 -10.85
C CYS A 214 -17.29 23.43 -11.12
N TRP A 215 -18.30 23.24 -10.25
CA TRP A 215 -19.40 22.31 -10.51
C TRP A 215 -20.44 22.96 -11.44
N PRO A 216 -21.04 22.22 -12.41
CA PRO A 216 -20.78 20.83 -12.79
C PRO A 216 -19.64 20.67 -13.82
N ILE A 217 -19.02 21.76 -14.26
CA ILE A 217 -18.02 21.79 -15.36
C ILE A 217 -16.60 21.62 -14.80
N THR A 218 -16.36 20.52 -14.07
CA THR A 218 -15.03 20.16 -13.59
C THR A 218 -14.31 19.37 -14.68
N TRP A 219 -13.13 19.83 -15.07
CA TRP A 219 -12.38 19.29 -16.21
C TRP A 219 -11.53 18.08 -15.81
N TYR A 220 -11.70 16.96 -16.52
CA TYR A 220 -11.00 15.70 -16.28
C TYR A 220 -10.20 15.28 -17.53
N ASP A 221 -8.88 15.32 -17.43
CA ASP A 221 -7.95 14.70 -18.37
C ASP A 221 -6.63 14.39 -17.65
N GLN A 222 -6.23 13.12 -17.60
CA GLN A 222 -4.98 12.69 -16.96
C GLN A 222 -3.73 13.29 -17.61
N ARG A 223 -3.83 13.76 -18.86
CA ARG A 223 -2.76 14.45 -19.59
C ARG A 223 -2.37 15.79 -18.99
N PHE A 224 -3.23 16.40 -18.15
CA PHE A 224 -2.89 17.63 -17.42
C PHE A 224 -1.67 17.46 -16.49
N TYR A 225 -1.45 16.25 -15.97
CA TYR A 225 -0.42 16.00 -14.96
C TYR A 225 0.92 15.53 -15.54
N THR A 226 1.06 15.44 -16.87
CA THR A 226 2.31 15.00 -17.52
C THR A 226 2.64 15.81 -18.77
N LEU A 227 3.93 16.03 -19.03
CA LEU A 227 4.44 16.62 -20.27
C LEU A 227 4.97 15.52 -21.21
N PRO A 228 4.54 15.47 -22.48
CA PRO A 228 4.97 14.44 -23.43
C PRO A 228 6.40 14.67 -23.94
N PRO A 229 7.12 13.63 -24.42
CA PRO A 229 8.54 13.70 -24.77
C PRO A 229 8.93 14.71 -25.87
N ILE A 230 7.98 15.22 -26.66
CA ILE A 230 8.21 16.32 -27.60
C ILE A 230 8.60 17.62 -26.88
N VAL A 231 8.13 17.83 -25.63
CA VAL A 231 8.48 18.99 -24.81
C VAL A 231 9.89 18.79 -24.24
N LYS A 232 10.80 19.74 -24.47
CA LYS A 232 12.20 19.67 -24.01
C LYS A 232 12.49 20.56 -22.81
N HIS A 233 11.91 21.76 -22.79
CA HIS A 233 11.99 22.68 -21.66
C HIS A 233 10.58 23.20 -21.31
N ALA A 234 10.27 23.29 -20.02
CA ALA A 234 9.02 23.89 -19.54
C ALA A 234 9.25 24.75 -18.30
N GLU A 235 8.73 25.97 -18.29
CA GLU A 235 8.70 26.84 -17.11
C GLU A 235 7.26 27.06 -16.64
N PHE A 236 6.99 26.77 -15.37
CA PHE A 236 5.70 27.00 -14.72
C PHE A 236 5.82 28.09 -13.65
N THR A 237 4.88 29.04 -13.65
CA THR A 237 4.77 30.06 -12.60
C THR A 237 3.41 30.01 -11.92
N TYR A 238 3.38 29.85 -10.60
CA TYR A 238 2.15 29.79 -9.79
C TYR A 238 1.98 31.04 -8.91
N TYR A 239 0.74 31.49 -8.71
CA TYR A 239 0.44 32.67 -7.86
C TYR A 239 0.08 32.34 -6.41
N GLU A 240 0.71 33.00 -5.44
CA GLU A 240 0.61 32.64 -4.01
C GLU A 240 -0.64 33.20 -3.30
N ASN A 241 -1.22 34.28 -3.82
CA ASN A 241 -2.31 35.05 -3.18
C ASN A 241 -3.62 35.00 -3.99
N GLU A 242 -3.76 34.07 -4.94
CA GLU A 242 -5.07 33.71 -5.49
C GLU A 242 -5.85 32.92 -4.41
N ARG A 243 -7.12 33.29 -4.21
CA ARG A 243 -7.98 32.81 -3.13
C ARG A 243 -9.43 32.58 -3.53
N SER A 244 -9.77 32.57 -4.81
CA SER A 244 -11.10 32.10 -5.25
C SER A 244 -11.28 30.62 -4.84
N ASP A 245 -12.36 30.29 -4.12
CA ASP A 245 -12.53 28.96 -3.47
C ASP A 245 -12.73 27.81 -4.48
N TRP A 246 -13.23 28.15 -5.67
CA TRP A 246 -13.39 27.26 -6.82
C TRP A 246 -13.04 27.95 -8.14
N GLY A 247 -12.83 27.17 -9.19
CA GLY A 247 -12.58 27.62 -10.56
C GLY A 247 -11.12 27.98 -10.87
N PHE A 248 -10.27 28.18 -9.85
CA PHE A 248 -8.90 28.69 -9.95
C PHE A 248 -7.81 27.80 -9.31
N THR A 249 -8.13 26.54 -9.03
CA THR A 249 -7.16 25.52 -8.62
C THR A 249 -6.24 25.19 -9.80
N PRO A 250 -4.92 25.46 -9.73
CA PRO A 250 -4.01 25.18 -10.83
C PRO A 250 -3.51 23.72 -10.80
N ILE A 251 -3.08 23.19 -11.95
CA ILE A 251 -2.52 21.83 -12.09
C ILE A 251 -1.02 21.78 -11.81
N TYR A 252 -0.56 20.68 -11.20
CA TYR A 252 0.86 20.35 -11.09
C TYR A 252 1.24 19.32 -12.16
N THR A 253 1.99 19.74 -13.17
CA THR A 253 2.36 18.90 -14.33
C THR A 253 3.80 18.39 -14.20
N GLU A 254 3.99 17.07 -14.33
CA GLU A 254 5.26 16.34 -14.23
C GLU A 254 5.92 16.04 -15.58
N ALA A 255 7.20 15.65 -15.57
CA ALA A 255 7.88 15.12 -16.75
C ALA A 255 7.42 13.68 -17.04
N SER A 256 7.34 13.29 -18.31
CA SER A 256 7.21 11.88 -18.70
C SER A 256 8.56 11.18 -18.88
N THR A 257 9.65 11.93 -19.14
CA THR A 257 11.01 11.37 -19.26
C THR A 257 12.06 12.23 -18.53
N PRO A 258 13.16 11.63 -18.02
CA PRO A 258 14.16 12.34 -17.22
C PRO A 258 14.94 13.44 -17.95
N GLU A 259 14.96 13.43 -19.28
CA GLU A 259 15.70 14.40 -20.11
C GLU A 259 14.95 15.73 -20.29
N GLN A 260 13.71 15.83 -19.79
CA GLN A 260 12.89 17.04 -19.88
C GLN A 260 13.27 18.01 -18.76
N ILE A 261 13.63 19.24 -19.11
CA ILE A 261 13.91 20.28 -18.13
C ILE A 261 12.58 20.92 -17.72
N ILE A 262 12.19 20.77 -16.44
CA ILE A 262 11.02 21.46 -15.89
C ILE A 262 11.46 22.39 -14.75
N VAL A 263 11.23 23.68 -14.93
CA VAL A 263 11.39 24.71 -13.91
C VAL A 263 10.02 25.07 -13.36
N ARG A 264 9.87 25.09 -12.04
CA ARG A 264 8.63 25.54 -11.38
C ARG A 264 8.96 26.62 -10.35
N SER A 265 8.16 27.67 -10.31
CA SER A 265 8.36 28.78 -9.38
C SER A 265 7.04 29.39 -8.92
N THR A 266 7.05 30.05 -7.77
CA THR A 266 5.94 30.87 -7.31
C THR A 266 6.24 32.36 -7.46
N LEU A 267 5.19 33.18 -7.57
CA LEU A 267 5.23 34.63 -7.43
C LEU A 267 4.04 35.11 -6.58
N PRO A 268 4.20 36.16 -5.76
CA PRO A 268 3.09 36.74 -5.01
C PRO A 268 2.13 37.48 -5.96
N GLY A 269 0.85 37.51 -5.60
CA GLY A 269 -0.24 38.00 -6.45
C GLY A 269 -1.41 37.03 -6.56
N HIS A 270 -2.50 37.51 -7.16
CA HIS A 270 -3.61 36.69 -7.63
C HIS A 270 -3.40 36.23 -9.09
N HIS A 271 -4.31 35.42 -9.62
CA HIS A 271 -4.21 34.78 -10.95
C HIS A 271 -3.84 35.71 -12.13
N GLY A 272 -4.42 36.92 -12.19
CA GLY A 272 -4.10 37.92 -13.22
C GLY A 272 -2.89 38.84 -12.95
N THR A 273 -2.18 38.73 -11.81
CA THR A 273 -1.22 39.77 -11.36
C THR A 273 -0.06 39.98 -12.34
N GLY A 274 0.55 38.91 -12.85
CA GLY A 274 1.65 39.00 -13.82
C GLY A 274 1.21 39.22 -15.26
N SER A 275 -0.08 39.13 -15.57
CA SER A 275 -0.62 39.53 -16.89
C SER A 275 -1.00 41.02 -16.91
N ALA A 276 -1.69 41.51 -15.87
CA ALA A 276 -2.27 42.86 -15.79
C ALA A 276 -1.36 43.93 -15.18
N GLY A 277 -0.56 43.57 -14.17
CA GLY A 277 0.36 44.47 -13.46
C GLY A 277 -0.29 45.70 -12.81
N THR A 278 -1.46 45.55 -12.21
CA THR A 278 -2.19 46.60 -11.48
C THR A 278 -2.05 46.41 -9.96
N ASN A 279 -2.72 47.26 -9.18
CA ASN A 279 -2.94 47.09 -7.74
C ASN A 279 -4.37 46.56 -7.45
N ALA A 280 -5.09 46.12 -8.48
CA ALA A 280 -6.51 45.79 -8.39
C ALA A 280 -6.75 44.28 -8.35
N SER A 281 -7.75 43.86 -7.58
CA SER A 281 -8.27 42.51 -7.52
C SER A 281 -8.91 42.06 -8.83
N GLN A 282 -9.24 40.77 -8.89
CA GLN A 282 -9.96 40.10 -9.96
C GLN A 282 -11.36 40.71 -10.20
N GLN A 283 -11.96 41.36 -9.18
CA GLN A 283 -13.21 42.13 -9.27
C GLN A 283 -13.04 43.58 -9.74
N ASN A 284 -11.82 43.99 -10.14
CA ASN A 284 -11.46 45.35 -10.57
C ASN A 284 -11.49 46.42 -9.46
N PHE A 285 -11.19 46.07 -8.20
CA PHE A 285 -11.04 47.06 -7.12
C PHE A 285 -9.58 47.16 -6.67
N ALA A 286 -9.04 48.37 -6.53
CA ALA A 286 -7.71 48.58 -5.96
C ALA A 286 -7.67 48.14 -4.49
N VAL A 287 -6.72 47.27 -4.11
CA VAL A 287 -6.62 46.73 -2.73
C VAL A 287 -5.26 46.87 -2.07
N SER A 288 -4.19 47.16 -2.82
CA SER A 288 -2.86 47.36 -2.23
C SER A 288 -2.85 48.53 -1.23
N PRO A 289 -2.28 48.38 -0.02
CA PRO A 289 -2.16 49.44 0.98
C PRO A 289 -1.40 50.67 0.48
N GLU A 290 -1.61 51.83 1.12
CA GLU A 290 -0.92 53.08 0.78
C GLU A 290 0.60 52.89 0.64
N LYS A 291 1.19 53.60 -0.32
CA LYS A 291 2.63 53.60 -0.65
C LYS A 291 3.17 52.27 -1.20
N THR A 292 2.42 51.16 -1.14
CA THR A 292 2.81 49.85 -1.68
C THR A 292 2.32 49.61 -3.12
N LYS A 293 2.94 48.68 -3.87
CA LYS A 293 2.63 48.43 -5.30
C LYS A 293 2.79 46.95 -5.72
N ALA A 294 1.71 46.33 -6.16
CA ALA A 294 1.72 44.98 -6.75
C ALA A 294 2.24 44.92 -8.20
N THR A 295 2.54 46.06 -8.82
CA THR A 295 2.87 46.16 -10.27
C THR A 295 4.28 45.65 -10.69
N HIS A 296 5.05 45.01 -9.80
CA HIS A 296 6.41 44.55 -10.10
C HIS A 296 6.46 43.19 -10.81
N VAL A 297 5.64 42.24 -10.37
CA VAL A 297 5.50 40.88 -10.92
C VAL A 297 5.27 40.85 -12.43
N GLN A 298 4.41 41.72 -12.98
CA GLN A 298 4.23 41.84 -14.45
C GLN A 298 5.54 42.14 -15.20
N LYS A 299 6.44 42.96 -14.62
CA LYS A 299 7.70 43.33 -15.28
C LYS A 299 8.69 42.18 -15.25
N LEU A 300 8.78 41.50 -14.11
CA LEU A 300 9.55 40.27 -14.00
C LEU A 300 9.05 39.23 -15.01
N MET A 301 7.74 39.07 -15.15
CA MET A 301 7.12 38.18 -16.13
C MET A 301 7.49 38.53 -17.57
N ILE A 302 7.42 39.81 -17.96
CA ILE A 302 7.88 40.29 -19.28
C ILE A 302 9.35 39.90 -19.51
N PHE A 303 10.26 40.22 -18.58
CA PHE A 303 11.68 39.87 -18.76
C PHE A 303 11.96 38.37 -18.73
N LYS A 304 11.19 37.58 -17.96
CA LYS A 304 11.25 36.11 -17.99
C LYS A 304 10.88 35.54 -19.35
N LEU A 305 9.76 35.99 -19.92
CA LEU A 305 9.33 35.60 -21.27
C LEU A 305 10.35 36.01 -22.34
N LEU A 306 10.95 37.20 -22.23
CA LEU A 306 12.04 37.63 -23.13
C LEU A 306 13.27 36.72 -23.03
N LYS A 307 13.71 36.38 -21.80
CA LYS A 307 14.82 35.45 -21.57
C LYS A 307 14.52 34.08 -22.16
N PHE A 308 13.36 33.52 -21.83
CA PHE A 308 12.91 32.19 -22.27
C PHE A 308 12.86 32.10 -23.81
N LEU A 309 12.17 33.04 -24.48
CA LEU A 309 12.08 33.02 -25.94
C LEU A 309 13.45 33.24 -26.59
N SER A 310 14.28 34.16 -26.06
CA SER A 310 15.62 34.42 -26.58
C SER A 310 16.56 33.21 -26.42
N SER A 311 16.43 32.43 -25.36
CA SER A 311 17.21 31.19 -25.17
C SER A 311 16.74 30.04 -26.08
N HIS A 312 15.52 30.13 -26.63
CA HIS A 312 14.92 29.14 -27.52
C HIS A 312 14.76 29.68 -28.96
N GLY A 313 15.77 30.42 -29.43
CA GLY A 313 15.96 30.78 -30.85
C GLY A 313 15.15 31.97 -31.37
N VAL A 314 14.30 32.60 -30.55
CA VAL A 314 13.41 33.68 -31.00
C VAL A 314 14.14 35.02 -31.07
N ALA A 315 14.13 35.63 -32.25
CA ALA A 315 14.64 36.98 -32.46
C ALA A 315 13.60 38.06 -32.08
N PHE A 316 14.07 39.17 -31.53
CA PHE A 316 13.26 40.32 -31.15
C PHE A 316 13.53 41.54 -32.02
N LYS A 317 12.53 42.42 -32.17
CA LYS A 317 12.70 43.77 -32.70
C LYS A 317 13.32 44.69 -31.63
N ASP A 318 13.74 45.90 -32.02
CA ASP A 318 14.19 46.91 -31.05
C ASP A 318 13.05 47.25 -30.07
N ALA A 319 13.19 46.83 -28.81
CA ALA A 319 12.13 46.98 -27.82
C ALA A 319 12.09 48.39 -27.18
N ARG A 320 12.84 49.38 -27.71
CA ARG A 320 12.69 50.80 -27.32
C ARG A 320 11.24 51.26 -27.42
N GLU A 321 10.45 50.76 -28.38
CA GLU A 321 9.01 51.03 -28.48
C GLU A 321 8.22 50.77 -27.18
N ILE A 322 8.67 49.83 -26.36
CA ILE A 322 7.99 49.36 -25.15
C ILE A 322 8.65 49.93 -23.88
N PHE A 323 9.97 50.17 -23.92
CA PHE A 323 10.77 50.64 -22.78
C PHE A 323 11.18 52.14 -22.82
N HIS A 324 10.73 52.94 -23.81
CA HIS A 324 11.02 54.38 -23.89
C HIS A 324 10.51 55.20 -22.69
N GLU A 325 11.13 56.36 -22.44
CA GLU A 325 10.77 57.36 -21.40
C GLU A 325 9.32 57.89 -21.46
N HIS A 326 8.56 57.58 -22.51
CA HIS A 326 7.18 58.04 -22.67
C HIS A 326 6.16 56.92 -22.40
N THR A 327 6.59 55.66 -22.40
CA THR A 327 5.70 54.52 -22.12
C THR A 327 5.38 54.40 -20.62
N ALA A 328 4.40 53.57 -20.27
CA ALA A 328 4.07 53.29 -18.87
C ALA A 328 5.07 52.32 -18.19
N LEU A 329 5.86 51.59 -18.98
CA LEU A 329 6.89 50.66 -18.49
C LEU A 329 8.24 51.38 -18.35
N GLY A 330 8.69 52.13 -19.35
CA GLY A 330 9.97 52.85 -19.34
C GLY A 330 10.04 53.93 -18.26
N ARG A 331 9.01 54.79 -18.13
CA ARG A 331 8.99 55.93 -17.18
C ARG A 331 9.34 55.63 -15.72
N LYS A 332 9.15 54.39 -15.25
CA LYS A 332 9.39 54.01 -13.85
C LYS A 332 10.74 53.33 -13.63
N TYR A 333 11.45 52.99 -14.70
CA TYR A 333 12.69 52.20 -14.67
C TYR A 333 13.75 52.77 -15.62
N ILE A 334 13.59 54.03 -16.03
CA ILE A 334 14.55 54.70 -16.91
C ILE A 334 15.93 54.74 -16.26
N SER A 335 16.02 55.04 -14.95
CA SER A 335 17.30 54.97 -14.21
C SER A 335 17.96 53.60 -14.24
N PHE A 336 17.17 52.51 -14.26
CA PHE A 336 17.68 51.15 -14.37
C PHE A 336 18.13 50.81 -15.81
N LEU A 337 17.49 51.40 -16.83
CA LEU A 337 17.89 51.26 -18.23
C LEU A 337 19.12 52.15 -18.56
N GLU A 338 19.21 53.34 -17.95
CA GLU A 338 20.32 54.29 -18.04
C GLU A 338 21.57 53.77 -17.31
N GLU A 339 21.40 53.14 -16.13
CA GLU A 339 22.46 52.41 -15.40
C GLU A 339 23.12 51.30 -16.23
N MET A 340 22.46 50.78 -17.28
CA MET A 340 22.98 49.68 -18.11
C MET A 340 23.78 50.14 -19.35
N GLY A 341 23.86 51.45 -19.64
CA GLY A 341 24.81 52.07 -20.57
C GLY A 341 24.99 51.43 -21.96
N GLY A 342 24.22 51.86 -22.97
CA GLY A 342 24.52 51.49 -24.36
C GLY A 342 23.60 52.09 -25.45
N ASP A 343 24.16 52.23 -26.66
CA ASP A 343 23.43 52.62 -27.87
C ASP A 343 22.62 51.45 -28.45
N GLY A 344 21.38 51.30 -27.99
CA GLY A 344 20.38 50.41 -28.59
C GLY A 344 19.99 49.19 -27.75
N PHE A 345 18.76 48.71 -27.96
CA PHE A 345 18.15 47.68 -27.12
C PHE A 345 18.19 46.30 -27.80
N ASP A 346 19.16 45.49 -27.41
CA ASP A 346 19.33 44.10 -27.84
C ASP A 346 19.00 43.16 -26.67
N VAL A 347 17.92 42.38 -26.80
CA VAL A 347 17.42 41.49 -25.73
C VAL A 347 18.49 40.47 -25.32
N ALA A 348 19.33 40.02 -26.25
CA ALA A 348 20.38 39.03 -25.97
C ALA A 348 21.54 39.58 -25.12
N LYS A 349 21.62 40.91 -24.94
CA LYS A 349 22.66 41.59 -24.14
C LYS A 349 22.19 42.02 -22.75
N LEU A 350 20.95 41.74 -22.38
CA LEU A 350 20.42 42.10 -21.06
C LEU A 350 21.09 41.25 -19.95
N ASP A 351 21.57 41.90 -18.89
CA ASP A 351 22.02 41.25 -17.66
C ASP A 351 20.80 40.74 -16.85
N PHE A 352 20.14 39.70 -17.39
CA PHE A 352 18.97 39.06 -16.78
C PHE A 352 19.18 38.72 -15.29
N PRO A 353 20.33 38.20 -14.84
CA PRO A 353 20.60 38.03 -13.40
C PRO A 353 20.40 39.31 -12.59
N THR A 354 21.01 40.43 -12.98
CA THR A 354 20.83 41.72 -12.29
C THR A 354 19.41 42.26 -12.44
N ILE A 355 18.76 42.10 -13.59
CA ILE A 355 17.35 42.52 -13.81
C ILE A 355 16.43 41.79 -12.83
N PHE A 356 16.52 40.46 -12.80
CA PHE A 356 15.66 39.61 -11.98
C PHE A 356 15.89 39.88 -10.50
N ARG A 357 17.14 39.94 -10.04
CA ARG A 357 17.49 40.25 -8.64
C ARG A 357 16.88 41.58 -8.18
N LYS A 358 17.15 42.68 -8.90
CA LYS A 358 16.58 44.00 -8.57
C LYS A 358 15.05 44.01 -8.60
N LEU A 359 14.39 43.24 -9.46
CA LEU A 359 12.94 43.13 -9.49
C LEU A 359 12.38 42.31 -8.32
N TYR A 360 13.02 41.19 -7.98
CA TYR A 360 12.67 40.37 -6.83
C TYR A 360 12.84 41.13 -5.50
N ASP A 361 13.92 41.90 -5.33
CA ASP A 361 14.10 42.83 -4.21
C ASP A 361 12.90 43.77 -4.05
N LYS A 362 12.39 44.34 -5.17
CA LYS A 362 11.19 45.21 -5.14
C LYS A 362 9.90 44.44 -4.88
N ILE A 363 9.76 43.21 -5.35
CA ILE A 363 8.61 42.34 -5.06
C ILE A 363 8.57 42.01 -3.57
N TYR A 364 9.69 41.56 -3.01
CA TYR A 364 9.85 41.24 -1.59
C TYR A 364 9.57 42.47 -0.71
N ALA A 365 10.16 43.63 -1.02
CA ALA A 365 9.89 44.89 -0.32
C ALA A 365 8.44 45.41 -0.47
N ASN A 366 7.63 44.85 -1.38
CA ASN A 366 6.22 45.18 -1.56
C ASN A 366 5.28 44.02 -1.19
N ARG A 367 5.74 43.01 -0.42
CA ARG A 367 4.96 41.81 -0.05
C ARG A 367 3.53 42.11 0.40
N ALA A 368 3.34 43.10 1.28
CA ALA A 368 2.03 43.53 1.76
C ALA A 368 1.05 44.01 0.66
N ALA A 369 1.55 44.51 -0.48
CA ALA A 369 0.72 44.88 -1.63
C ALA A 369 0.05 43.68 -2.30
N TYR A 370 0.70 42.52 -2.21
CA TYR A 370 0.26 41.25 -2.77
C TYR A 370 -0.55 40.43 -1.77
N GLU A 371 -0.18 40.46 -0.49
CA GLU A 371 -0.94 39.80 0.58
C GLU A 371 -2.33 40.42 0.79
N ALA A 372 -2.54 41.67 0.37
CA ALA A 372 -3.87 42.28 0.30
C ALA A 372 -4.84 41.54 -0.64
N PHE A 373 -4.33 40.77 -1.63
CA PHE A 373 -5.19 39.92 -2.48
C PHE A 373 -5.71 38.67 -1.77
N ASN A 374 -5.18 38.31 -0.58
CA ASN A 374 -5.67 37.15 0.18
C ASN A 374 -7.15 37.30 0.61
N ALA A 375 -7.69 38.52 0.65
CA ALA A 375 -9.09 38.81 0.95
C ALA A 375 -9.94 39.02 -0.33
N THR A 376 -9.48 38.56 -1.49
CA THR A 376 -10.09 38.86 -2.80
C THR A 376 -10.22 37.63 -3.68
N HIS A 377 -11.24 37.64 -4.53
CA HIS A 377 -11.65 36.50 -5.34
C HIS A 377 -12.28 36.95 -6.67
N TYR A 378 -12.49 36.01 -7.59
CA TYR A 378 -13.36 36.23 -8.75
C TYR A 378 -14.84 36.31 -8.36
N THR A 379 -15.61 37.11 -9.11
CA THR A 379 -17.07 37.24 -9.00
C THR A 379 -17.74 35.86 -8.96
N PHE A 380 -18.66 35.65 -8.01
CA PHE A 380 -19.34 34.37 -7.72
C PHE A 380 -18.44 33.20 -7.27
N MET A 381 -17.22 33.45 -6.73
CA MET A 381 -16.28 32.37 -6.37
C MET A 381 -15.86 32.22 -4.91
N GLY A 382 -16.33 33.09 -4.00
CA GLY A 382 -15.99 33.05 -2.58
C GLY A 382 -14.49 33.19 -2.27
N VAL A 383 -14.13 33.25 -0.98
CA VAL A 383 -12.73 33.33 -0.54
C VAL A 383 -12.33 32.03 0.19
N ALA A 384 -11.34 31.31 -0.32
CA ALA A 384 -10.68 30.22 0.38
C ALA A 384 -9.65 30.76 1.40
N PRO A 385 -9.39 30.05 2.51
CA PRO A 385 -8.33 30.42 3.46
C PRO A 385 -6.92 30.24 2.86
N GLN A 386 -6.71 29.16 2.11
CA GLN A 386 -5.44 28.83 1.46
C GLN A 386 -5.65 28.47 -0.01
N ARG A 387 -4.61 28.63 -0.83
CA ARG A 387 -4.69 28.25 -2.25
C ARG A 387 -4.54 26.74 -2.40
N LYS A 388 -5.52 26.11 -3.04
CA LYS A 388 -5.50 24.71 -3.47
C LYS A 388 -4.66 24.53 -4.74
N MET A 389 -4.24 23.31 -5.01
CA MET A 389 -3.57 22.86 -6.24
C MET A 389 -4.03 21.44 -6.57
N LEU A 390 -4.16 21.12 -7.85
CA LEU A 390 -4.63 19.84 -8.35
C LEU A 390 -3.45 18.97 -8.78
N ARG A 391 -3.28 17.82 -8.13
CA ARG A 391 -2.20 16.85 -8.40
C ARG A 391 -2.73 15.66 -9.21
N THR A 392 -1.82 14.76 -9.56
CA THR A 392 -2.11 13.45 -10.17
C THR A 392 -3.27 12.75 -9.46
N ASP A 393 -4.05 11.99 -10.22
CA ASP A 393 -5.29 11.33 -9.77
C ASP A 393 -6.37 12.30 -9.26
N HIS A 394 -6.33 13.57 -9.70
CA HIS A 394 -7.30 14.62 -9.33
C HIS A 394 -7.37 14.93 -7.82
N LYS A 395 -6.34 14.56 -7.05
CA LYS A 395 -6.27 14.88 -5.62
C LYS A 395 -5.96 16.36 -5.41
N TYR A 396 -6.70 17.00 -4.50
CA TYR A 396 -6.43 18.37 -4.08
C TYR A 396 -5.37 18.38 -2.99
N ALA A 397 -4.39 19.26 -3.15
CA ALA A 397 -3.36 19.58 -2.18
C ALA A 397 -3.38 21.09 -1.92
N LEU A 398 -2.73 21.56 -0.88
CA LEU A 398 -2.42 22.98 -0.70
C LEU A 398 -1.22 23.35 -1.59
N LEU A 399 -1.22 24.56 -2.17
CA LEU A 399 -0.06 25.06 -2.94
C LEU A 399 1.22 25.04 -2.06
N THR A 400 1.06 25.31 -0.77
CA THR A 400 2.11 25.32 0.24
C THR A 400 2.74 23.95 0.51
N GLU A 401 2.10 22.83 0.17
CA GLU A 401 2.71 21.50 0.26
C GLU A 401 3.76 21.27 -0.84
N ALA A 402 3.57 21.85 -2.02
CA ALA A 402 4.49 21.73 -3.16
C ALA A 402 5.45 22.92 -3.28
N PHE A 403 5.04 24.09 -2.77
CA PHE A 403 5.84 25.31 -2.72
C PHE A 403 5.73 25.95 -1.32
N PRO A 404 6.44 25.43 -0.31
CA PRO A 404 6.38 25.98 1.04
C PRO A 404 6.79 27.45 1.08
N LYS A 405 6.14 28.24 1.93
CA LYS A 405 6.26 29.70 1.92
C LYS A 405 7.68 30.17 2.24
N ASN A 406 8.41 30.62 1.22
CA ASN A 406 9.76 31.16 1.37
C ASN A 406 9.78 32.35 2.34
N MET A 407 10.70 32.32 3.29
CA MET A 407 11.07 33.48 4.11
C MET A 407 12.30 34.17 3.50
N GLY A 408 12.46 35.48 3.69
CA GLY A 408 13.65 36.24 3.24
C GLY A 408 13.83 36.45 1.72
N TYR A 409 13.16 35.68 0.87
CA TYR A 409 13.20 35.81 -0.59
C TYR A 409 11.84 35.47 -1.23
N VAL A 410 11.71 35.70 -2.53
CA VAL A 410 10.44 35.47 -3.25
C VAL A 410 10.29 34.00 -3.64
N ASN A 411 11.31 33.45 -4.32
CA ASN A 411 11.39 32.05 -4.74
C ASN A 411 12.86 31.61 -4.92
N GLU A 412 13.08 30.36 -5.28
CA GLU A 412 14.43 29.77 -5.40
C GLU A 412 15.33 30.49 -6.41
N GLU A 413 14.79 31.02 -7.52
CA GLU A 413 15.57 31.83 -8.46
C GLU A 413 16.08 33.12 -7.79
N HIS A 414 15.26 33.79 -6.96
CA HIS A 414 15.73 34.94 -6.19
C HIS A 414 16.87 34.56 -5.24
N SER A 415 16.76 33.41 -4.58
CA SER A 415 17.78 32.89 -3.66
C SER A 415 19.12 32.65 -4.38
N LEU A 416 19.09 31.98 -5.54
CA LEU A 416 20.26 31.74 -6.38
C LEU A 416 20.93 33.04 -6.84
N LEU A 417 20.14 34.02 -7.29
CA LEU A 417 20.66 35.32 -7.74
C LEU A 417 21.30 36.14 -6.60
N MET A 418 20.77 36.03 -5.38
CA MET A 418 21.37 36.65 -4.20
C MET A 418 22.65 35.92 -3.75
N LYS A 419 22.71 34.59 -3.88
CA LYS A 419 23.92 33.78 -3.67
C LYS A 419 25.05 34.19 -4.63
N GLU A 420 24.75 34.30 -5.92
CA GLU A 420 25.71 34.76 -6.93
C GLU A 420 26.20 36.19 -6.64
N TYR A 421 25.29 37.09 -6.25
CA TYR A 421 25.63 38.46 -5.88
C TYR A 421 26.53 38.52 -4.63
N PHE A 422 26.26 37.71 -3.60
CA PHE A 422 27.07 37.61 -2.38
C PHE A 422 28.56 37.32 -2.67
N PHE A 423 28.85 36.27 -3.43
CA PHE A 423 30.23 35.92 -3.77
C PHE A 423 30.88 36.95 -4.71
N LYS A 424 30.11 37.52 -5.64
CA LYS A 424 30.58 38.58 -6.55
C LYS A 424 31.01 39.84 -5.79
N ILE A 425 30.29 40.27 -4.74
CA ILE A 425 30.69 41.40 -3.89
C ILE A 425 32.06 41.15 -3.24
N LEU A 426 32.29 39.92 -2.77
CA LEU A 426 33.50 39.51 -2.06
C LEU A 426 34.64 39.05 -3.00
N GLN A 427 34.50 39.30 -4.30
CA GLN A 427 35.46 38.96 -5.37
C GLN A 427 35.83 37.47 -5.41
N VAL A 428 34.82 36.60 -5.28
CA VAL A 428 34.97 35.14 -5.36
C VAL A 428 34.18 34.62 -6.56
N ASP A 429 34.83 33.79 -7.38
CA ASP A 429 34.19 33.11 -8.51
C ASP A 429 33.18 32.06 -8.02
N ALA A 430 31.89 32.36 -8.22
CA ALA A 430 30.77 31.56 -7.73
C ALA A 430 30.40 30.33 -8.60
N TYR A 431 31.21 30.02 -9.62
CA TYR A 431 30.86 29.16 -10.76
C TYR A 431 30.80 27.64 -10.48
N LYS A 432 30.73 27.21 -9.21
CA LYS A 432 30.53 25.80 -8.87
C LYS A 432 29.15 25.61 -8.25
N GLU A 433 28.46 24.57 -8.71
CA GLU A 433 27.39 23.97 -7.91
C GLU A 433 28.01 23.47 -6.60
N GLN A 434 27.32 23.75 -5.50
CA GLN A 434 27.73 23.45 -4.13
C GLN A 434 26.51 22.91 -3.40
N THR A 435 26.72 21.87 -2.62
CA THR A 435 25.76 21.43 -1.60
C THR A 435 25.54 22.55 -0.57
N MET A 436 24.46 22.48 0.22
CA MET A 436 24.20 23.49 1.25
C MET A 436 25.33 23.57 2.29
N VAL A 437 25.92 22.42 2.63
CA VAL A 437 27.07 22.29 3.53
C VAL A 437 28.29 23.03 2.96
N GLU A 438 28.68 22.73 1.72
CA GLU A 438 29.81 23.40 1.04
C GLU A 438 29.56 24.91 0.87
N LEU A 439 28.30 25.31 0.68
CA LEU A 439 27.89 26.70 0.53
C LEU A 439 28.05 27.48 1.85
N ILE A 440 27.65 26.90 2.99
CA ILE A 440 27.89 27.48 4.33
C ILE A 440 29.39 27.55 4.62
N GLN A 441 30.14 26.47 4.37
CA GLN A 441 31.60 26.44 4.58
C GLN A 441 32.35 27.45 3.68
N SER A 442 31.86 27.66 2.46
CA SER A 442 32.36 28.69 1.55
C SER A 442 32.05 30.08 2.07
N ALA A 443 30.81 30.34 2.53
CA ALA A 443 30.44 31.60 3.17
C ALA A 443 31.29 31.88 4.43
N GLN A 444 31.48 30.89 5.30
CA GLN A 444 32.36 30.96 6.48
C GLN A 444 33.79 31.37 6.08
N THR A 445 34.39 30.66 5.12
CA THR A 445 35.76 30.91 4.64
C THR A 445 35.91 32.32 4.04
N VAL A 446 34.98 32.71 3.18
CA VAL A 446 35.02 33.99 2.46
C VAL A 446 34.73 35.17 3.40
N LEU A 447 33.76 35.05 4.31
CA LEU A 447 33.50 36.05 5.34
C LEU A 447 34.68 36.18 6.29
N SER A 448 35.21 35.08 6.84
CA SER A 448 36.36 35.09 7.74
C SER A 448 37.57 35.81 7.14
N LYS A 449 37.92 35.47 5.88
CA LYS A 449 39.03 36.11 5.15
C LYS A 449 38.82 37.62 5.00
N ASN A 450 37.63 38.07 4.58
CA ASN A 450 37.35 39.48 4.32
C ASN A 450 37.16 40.30 5.61
N ILE A 451 36.58 39.72 6.67
CA ILE A 451 36.40 40.36 7.97
C ILE A 451 37.75 40.61 8.65
N LYS A 452 38.66 39.62 8.61
CA LYS A 452 40.04 39.76 9.13
C LYS A 452 40.86 40.87 8.41
N ALA A 453 40.39 41.37 7.27
CA ALA A 453 41.05 42.41 6.48
C ALA A 453 40.44 43.82 6.64
N ILE A 454 39.45 44.02 7.51
CA ILE A 454 38.87 45.35 7.83
C ILE A 454 39.90 46.21 8.58
N THR A 455 40.22 47.40 8.08
CA THR A 455 41.43 48.15 8.46
C THR A 455 41.21 49.31 9.46
N ASN A 456 40.00 49.48 10.00
CA ASN A 456 39.66 50.59 10.92
C ASN A 456 39.82 52.01 10.33
N LEU A 457 39.87 52.17 9.00
CA LEU A 457 39.96 53.47 8.33
C LEU A 457 38.65 54.28 8.41
N SER A 458 38.28 54.71 9.61
CA SER A 458 37.24 55.71 9.81
C SER A 458 37.74 57.10 9.36
N SER A 459 36.96 57.76 8.51
CA SER A 459 37.02 59.21 8.26
C SER A 459 38.32 59.82 7.69
N SER A 460 38.85 59.28 6.58
CA SER A 460 39.73 60.07 5.68
C SER A 460 39.00 60.45 4.40
N LEU A 461 38.75 61.75 4.18
CA LEU A 461 38.08 62.34 3.02
C LEU A 461 38.99 62.44 1.77
N VAL A 462 39.86 61.46 1.56
CA VAL A 462 40.80 61.44 0.41
C VAL A 462 40.56 60.20 -0.41
N GLU A 463 40.29 60.40 -1.71
CA GLU A 463 40.20 59.35 -2.71
C GLU A 463 41.56 58.65 -2.88
N HIS A 464 41.79 57.63 -2.08
CA HIS A 464 42.77 56.59 -2.37
C HIS A 464 42.02 55.29 -2.64
N SER A 465 42.39 54.62 -3.73
CA SER A 465 41.75 53.37 -4.14
C SER A 465 41.78 52.40 -2.97
N ILE A 466 40.59 52.02 -2.48
CA ILE A 466 40.44 50.95 -1.49
C ILE A 466 41.21 49.76 -2.03
N ALA A 467 42.26 49.33 -1.33
CA ALA A 467 43.01 48.16 -1.75
C ALA A 467 42.03 46.97 -1.84
N PRO A 468 42.11 46.10 -2.86
CA PRO A 468 41.13 45.02 -3.05
C PRO A 468 40.92 44.10 -1.83
N ALA A 469 41.84 44.12 -0.86
CA ALA A 469 41.74 43.44 0.42
C ALA A 469 40.69 44.02 1.40
N ALA A 470 40.27 45.28 1.27
CA ALA A 470 39.52 46.02 2.31
C ALA A 470 38.09 46.41 1.90
N ILE A 471 37.43 45.57 1.08
CA ILE A 471 36.06 45.82 0.55
C ILE A 471 35.05 46.13 1.67
N LEU A 472 35.18 45.44 2.80
CA LEU A 472 34.29 45.58 3.96
C LEU A 472 34.55 46.81 4.84
N ASP A 473 35.52 47.69 4.52
CA ASP A 473 35.62 49.00 5.17
C ASP A 473 34.45 49.92 4.76
N SER A 474 33.82 49.68 3.60
CA SER A 474 32.59 50.36 3.16
C SER A 474 31.36 49.87 3.92
N GLU A 475 30.61 50.79 4.55
CA GLU A 475 29.34 50.48 5.23
C GLU A 475 28.28 49.93 4.26
N ASN A 476 28.25 50.42 3.02
CA ASN A 476 27.33 49.93 2.00
C ASN A 476 27.68 48.48 1.60
N ALA A 477 28.97 48.15 1.46
CA ALA A 477 29.40 46.77 1.21
C ALA A 477 29.03 45.84 2.37
N ARG A 478 29.19 46.28 3.63
CA ARG A 478 28.75 45.53 4.81
C ARG A 478 27.23 45.29 4.79
N LYS A 479 26.42 46.29 4.43
CA LYS A 479 24.95 46.15 4.30
C LYS A 479 24.53 45.18 3.19
N ASP A 480 25.15 45.26 2.01
CA ASP A 480 24.89 44.37 0.89
C ASP A 480 25.27 42.91 1.22
N VAL A 481 26.39 42.71 1.92
CA VAL A 481 26.82 41.40 2.41
C VAL A 481 25.87 40.85 3.48
N LEU A 482 25.44 41.66 4.45
CA LEU A 482 24.42 41.25 5.44
C LEU A 482 23.09 40.87 4.77
N SER A 483 22.64 41.65 3.78
CA SER A 483 21.40 41.37 3.04
C SER A 483 21.50 40.02 2.30
N SER A 484 22.58 39.81 1.57
CA SER A 484 22.77 38.62 0.73
C SER A 484 23.09 37.36 1.55
N PHE A 485 23.83 37.49 2.66
CA PHE A 485 24.01 36.43 3.65
C PHE A 485 22.69 36.11 4.39
N GLY A 486 21.84 37.11 4.62
CA GLY A 486 20.48 36.91 5.09
C GLY A 486 19.66 36.01 4.17
N THR A 487 19.75 36.20 2.84
CA THR A 487 19.12 35.29 1.87
C THR A 487 19.71 33.87 1.93
N LEU A 488 21.02 33.72 2.14
CA LEU A 488 21.65 32.41 2.34
C LEU A 488 21.11 31.70 3.59
N ILE A 489 21.07 32.36 4.74
CA ILE A 489 20.48 31.79 5.98
C ILE A 489 19.05 31.31 5.70
N GLN A 490 18.25 32.14 5.02
CA GLN A 490 16.86 31.83 4.74
C GLN A 490 16.69 30.68 3.74
N ARG A 491 17.67 30.45 2.85
CA ARG A 491 17.73 29.27 1.97
C ARG A 491 18.01 27.99 2.77
N VAL A 492 18.91 28.06 3.76
CA VAL A 492 19.15 26.96 4.71
C VAL A 492 17.88 26.67 5.52
N SER A 493 17.23 27.72 6.03
CA SER A 493 15.91 27.62 6.70
C SER A 493 14.88 26.95 5.82
N GLN A 494 14.76 27.35 4.54
CA GLN A 494 13.79 26.77 3.63
C GLN A 494 14.07 25.28 3.37
N GLN A 495 15.32 24.87 3.11
CA GLN A 495 15.64 23.45 2.93
C GLN A 495 15.24 22.64 4.17
N TYR A 496 15.51 23.16 5.37
CA TYR A 496 15.10 22.53 6.61
C TYR A 496 13.57 22.39 6.75
N LEU A 497 12.80 23.36 6.26
CA LEU A 497 11.33 23.35 6.26
C LEU A 497 10.72 22.47 5.15
N THR A 498 11.44 22.19 4.06
CA THR A 498 10.91 21.47 2.88
C THR A 498 11.27 20.00 2.85
N ASP A 499 12.47 19.63 3.31
CA ASP A 499 13.01 18.29 3.12
C ASP A 499 12.37 17.28 4.06
N ASP A 500 12.10 16.07 3.55
CA ASP A 500 11.64 14.96 4.38
C ASP A 500 12.83 14.31 5.11
N TRP A 501 13.12 14.84 6.29
CA TRP A 501 14.18 14.35 7.16
C TRP A 501 13.96 12.94 7.71
N SER A 502 12.85 12.24 7.42
CA SER A 502 12.55 10.93 8.01
C SER A 502 13.39 9.75 7.49
N THR A 503 14.11 9.91 6.38
CA THR A 503 14.96 8.85 5.80
C THR A 503 16.40 8.89 6.31
N GLU A 504 17.06 7.73 6.42
CA GLU A 504 18.44 7.61 6.94
C GLU A 504 19.45 8.50 6.19
N GLY A 505 19.40 8.51 4.85
CA GLY A 505 20.25 9.37 4.03
C GLY A 505 20.04 10.86 4.30
N LYS A 506 18.78 11.29 4.53
CA LYS A 506 18.46 12.68 4.88
C LYS A 506 18.84 13.03 6.31
N GLN A 507 18.72 12.11 7.28
CA GLN A 507 19.23 12.35 8.64
C GLN A 507 20.74 12.64 8.63
N LYS A 508 21.52 11.90 7.84
CA LYS A 508 22.95 12.18 7.68
C LYS A 508 23.22 13.56 7.05
N GLU A 509 22.52 13.92 5.97
CA GLU A 509 22.63 15.25 5.36
C GLU A 509 22.29 16.37 6.36
N LYS A 510 21.28 16.14 7.22
CA LYS A 510 20.88 17.06 8.29
C LYS A 510 21.96 17.23 9.36
N GLU A 511 22.60 16.14 9.78
CA GLU A 511 23.71 16.18 10.75
C GLU A 511 24.90 16.97 10.21
N GLU A 512 25.27 16.73 8.95
CA GLU A 512 26.32 17.49 8.26
C GLU A 512 25.96 18.98 8.12
N LEU A 513 24.69 19.30 7.84
CA LEU A 513 24.16 20.66 7.79
C LEU A 513 24.20 21.36 9.16
N PHE A 514 23.78 20.68 10.23
CA PHE A 514 23.86 21.18 11.60
C PHE A 514 25.31 21.44 12.03
N ALA A 515 26.23 20.53 11.69
CA ALA A 515 27.65 20.71 11.96
C ALA A 515 28.24 21.92 11.23
N ALA A 516 27.85 22.16 9.96
CA ALA A 516 28.27 23.34 9.20
C ALA A 516 27.71 24.64 9.80
N ILE A 517 26.45 24.64 10.26
CA ILE A 517 25.84 25.78 10.97
C ILE A 517 26.61 26.08 12.27
N ILE A 518 26.87 25.08 13.11
CA ILE A 518 27.63 25.27 14.35
C ILE A 518 29.05 25.78 14.05
N GLY A 519 29.69 25.26 13.00
CA GLY A 519 31.02 25.69 12.55
C GLY A 519 31.11 27.17 12.17
N ILE A 520 30.12 27.72 11.45
CA ILE A 520 30.11 29.14 11.09
C ILE A 520 29.83 30.06 12.30
N PHE A 521 29.01 29.63 13.27
CA PHE A 521 28.84 30.35 14.54
C PHE A 521 30.15 30.40 15.34
N ALA A 522 30.86 29.28 15.48
CA ALA A 522 32.15 29.23 16.17
C ALA A 522 33.21 30.15 15.53
N GLU A 523 33.29 30.20 14.19
CA GLU A 523 34.17 31.15 13.51
C GLU A 523 33.76 32.61 13.77
N PHE A 524 32.46 32.93 13.80
CA PHE A 524 32.00 34.26 14.17
C PHE A 524 32.35 34.62 15.62
N GLU A 525 32.23 33.68 16.56
CA GLU A 525 32.68 33.88 17.95
C GLU A 525 34.18 34.16 18.05
N GLU A 526 35.04 33.45 17.30
CA GLU A 526 36.47 33.77 17.22
C GLU A 526 36.75 35.13 16.58
N LEU A 527 36.06 35.50 15.48
CA LEU A 527 36.19 36.81 14.85
C LEU A 527 35.78 37.95 15.79
N SER A 528 34.82 37.73 16.68
CA SER A 528 34.36 38.74 17.66
C SER A 528 35.44 39.13 18.69
N LYS A 529 36.46 38.27 18.89
CA LYS A 529 37.58 38.50 19.81
C LYS A 529 38.66 39.41 19.22
N ILE A 530 38.63 39.68 17.91
CA ILE A 530 39.56 40.61 17.25
C ILE A 530 39.31 42.03 17.77
N ASP A 531 40.36 42.74 18.19
CA ASP A 531 40.21 44.07 18.78
C ASP A 531 40.01 45.19 17.72
N ASN A 532 38.83 45.17 17.11
CA ASN A 532 38.39 46.13 16.10
C ASN A 532 36.87 46.32 16.26
N GLN A 533 36.44 47.57 16.49
CA GLN A 533 35.04 47.86 16.79
C GLN A 533 34.11 47.59 15.60
N THR A 534 34.53 47.92 14.38
CA THR A 534 33.76 47.64 13.16
C THR A 534 33.62 46.13 12.91
N ILE A 535 34.66 45.34 13.19
CA ILE A 535 34.57 43.87 13.17
C ILE A 535 33.58 43.38 14.22
N LYS A 536 33.70 43.82 15.48
CA LYS A 536 32.80 43.41 16.58
C LYS A 536 31.33 43.68 16.25
N GLU A 537 31.01 44.88 15.78
CA GLU A 537 29.63 45.27 15.39
C GLU A 537 29.11 44.48 14.18
N PHE A 538 29.95 44.27 13.16
CA PHE A 538 29.58 43.53 11.96
C PHE A 538 29.37 42.04 12.24
N VAL A 539 30.26 41.42 13.02
CA VAL A 539 30.17 40.02 13.46
C VAL A 539 28.97 39.81 14.38
N ALA A 540 28.71 40.72 15.34
CA ALA A 540 27.49 40.68 16.14
C ALA A 540 26.22 40.75 15.28
N SER A 541 26.24 41.54 14.19
CA SER A 541 25.14 41.61 13.23
C SER A 541 24.95 40.29 12.47
N LEU A 542 26.04 39.60 12.08
CA LEU A 542 25.99 38.28 11.44
C LEU A 542 25.45 37.20 12.38
N ILE A 543 25.92 37.15 13.64
CA ILE A 543 25.44 36.21 14.67
C ILE A 543 23.94 36.44 14.93
N ALA A 544 23.53 37.69 15.16
CA ALA A 544 22.14 38.03 15.42
C ALA A 544 21.22 37.70 14.23
N LEU A 545 21.69 37.90 12.99
CA LEU A 545 20.96 37.56 11.78
C LEU A 545 20.79 36.03 11.63
N SER A 546 21.85 35.26 11.86
CA SER A 546 21.83 33.79 11.83
C SER A 546 20.90 33.21 12.91
N LEU A 547 21.04 33.67 14.16
CA LEU A 547 20.24 33.17 15.28
C LEU A 547 18.76 33.52 15.10
N LYS A 548 18.45 34.73 14.63
CA LYS A 548 17.09 35.12 14.24
C LYS A 548 16.52 34.20 13.17
N GLY A 549 17.32 33.85 12.15
CA GLY A 549 16.93 32.87 11.13
C GLY A 549 16.56 31.51 11.72
N ILE A 550 17.39 30.96 12.61
CA ILE A 550 17.11 29.69 13.30
C ILE A 550 15.81 29.77 14.11
N ILE A 551 15.64 30.80 14.96
CA ILE A 551 14.42 30.97 15.78
C ILE A 551 13.17 31.09 14.90
N GLN A 552 13.24 31.85 13.80
CA GLN A 552 12.13 31.96 12.84
C GLN A 552 11.83 30.62 12.15
N THR A 553 12.86 29.82 11.83
CA THR A 553 12.71 28.47 11.24
C THR A 553 12.00 27.53 12.20
N VAL A 554 12.42 27.48 13.47
CA VAL A 554 11.79 26.65 14.51
C VAL A 554 10.34 27.09 14.76
N ALA A 555 10.08 28.40 14.83
CA ALA A 555 8.72 28.92 14.97
C ALA A 555 7.83 28.52 13.77
N GLN A 556 8.33 28.67 12.54
CA GLN A 556 7.59 28.32 11.34
C GLN A 556 7.34 26.82 11.22
N GLN A 557 8.33 25.97 11.51
CA GLN A 557 8.15 24.52 11.46
C GLN A 557 7.13 24.03 12.49
N ARG A 558 7.11 24.62 13.70
CA ARG A 558 6.05 24.34 14.67
C ARG A 558 4.67 24.69 14.10
N THR A 559 4.52 25.86 13.47
CA THR A 559 3.25 26.27 12.85
C THR A 559 2.85 25.35 11.69
N ASN A 560 3.78 24.93 10.84
CA ASN A 560 3.51 23.98 9.74
C ASN A 560 2.95 22.65 10.28
N LEU A 561 3.62 22.06 11.28
CA LEU A 561 3.22 20.80 11.89
C LEU A 561 1.91 20.94 12.70
N GLU A 562 1.64 22.12 13.26
CA GLU A 562 0.37 22.44 13.91
C GLU A 562 -0.77 22.54 12.88
N GLU A 563 -0.59 23.24 11.75
CA GLU A 563 -1.57 23.30 10.66
C GLU A 563 -1.88 21.91 10.07
N GLU A 564 -0.87 21.08 9.84
CA GLU A 564 -1.07 19.72 9.31
C GLU A 564 -1.79 18.80 10.33
N PHE A 565 -1.47 18.95 11.63
CA PHE A 565 -2.18 18.25 12.70
C PHE A 565 -3.67 18.66 12.75
N GLU A 566 -4.00 19.95 12.71
CA GLU A 566 -5.39 20.42 12.74
C GLU A 566 -6.17 19.94 11.48
N ARG A 567 -5.51 19.90 10.31
CA ARG A 567 -6.08 19.30 9.08
C ARG A 567 -6.48 17.84 9.32
N LEU A 568 -5.59 17.04 9.89
CA LEU A 568 -5.83 15.61 10.14
C LEU A 568 -6.84 15.36 11.27
N GLN A 569 -6.89 16.24 12.28
CA GLN A 569 -7.86 16.19 13.39
C GLN A 569 -9.28 16.61 12.99
N THR A 570 -9.45 17.42 11.94
CA THR A 570 -10.77 17.95 11.56
C THR A 570 -11.79 16.82 11.33
N PRO A 571 -12.91 16.77 12.09
CA PRO A 571 -13.87 15.68 11.98
C PRO A 571 -14.51 15.55 10.59
N THR A 572 -14.78 14.32 10.16
CA THR A 572 -15.44 14.02 8.87
C THR A 572 -16.75 14.79 8.69
N ASP A 573 -17.53 14.94 9.75
CA ASP A 573 -18.82 15.63 9.73
C ASP A 573 -18.65 17.15 9.59
N THR A 574 -17.59 17.74 10.16
CA THR A 574 -17.19 19.13 9.93
C THR A 574 -16.76 19.35 8.48
N ASN A 575 -15.96 18.44 7.91
CA ASN A 575 -15.56 18.49 6.50
C ASN A 575 -16.76 18.37 5.55
N LEU A 576 -17.76 17.52 5.87
CA LEU A 576 -19.01 17.45 5.11
C LEU A 576 -19.78 18.77 5.16
N GLN A 577 -19.86 19.43 6.32
CA GLN A 577 -20.55 20.71 6.47
C GLN A 577 -19.91 21.79 5.57
N PHE A 578 -18.58 21.89 5.55
CA PHE A 578 -17.86 22.80 4.66
C PHE A 578 -18.05 22.42 3.19
N PHE A 579 -17.88 21.15 2.82
CA PHE A 579 -18.06 20.66 1.45
C PHE A 579 -19.43 21.03 0.87
N PHE A 580 -20.52 20.75 1.59
CA PHE A 580 -21.86 21.08 1.13
C PHE A 580 -22.17 22.59 1.23
N SER A 581 -21.55 23.33 2.14
CA SER A 581 -21.70 24.79 2.20
C SER A 581 -21.05 25.47 1.00
N SER A 582 -19.80 25.11 0.64
CA SER A 582 -19.16 25.57 -0.60
C SER A 582 -19.94 25.15 -1.85
N LEU A 583 -20.47 23.91 -1.88
CA LEU A 583 -21.29 23.44 -3.01
C LEU A 583 -22.59 24.25 -3.18
N LEU A 584 -23.31 24.54 -2.09
CA LEU A 584 -24.50 25.37 -2.13
C LEU A 584 -24.18 26.83 -2.47
N ALA A 585 -23.09 27.40 -1.93
CA ALA A 585 -22.62 28.74 -2.28
C ALA A 585 -22.31 28.85 -3.78
N GLN A 586 -21.64 27.84 -4.35
CA GLN A 586 -21.36 27.74 -5.79
C GLN A 586 -22.63 27.64 -6.64
N ILE A 587 -23.60 26.80 -6.26
CA ILE A 587 -24.88 26.65 -6.98
C ILE A 587 -25.69 27.95 -6.93
N ASN A 588 -25.78 28.57 -5.75
CA ASN A 588 -26.53 29.81 -5.53
C ASN A 588 -25.80 31.06 -6.03
N LYS A 589 -24.50 30.96 -6.36
CA LYS A 589 -23.59 32.07 -6.69
C LYS A 589 -23.50 33.11 -5.56
N ASP A 590 -23.44 32.62 -4.33
CA ASP A 590 -23.38 33.46 -3.13
C ASP A 590 -21.99 34.11 -3.01
N GLU A 591 -21.94 35.42 -3.27
CA GLU A 591 -20.70 36.20 -3.18
C GLU A 591 -20.33 36.57 -1.74
N SER A 592 -21.23 36.42 -0.77
CA SER A 592 -20.94 36.70 0.64
C SER A 592 -20.19 35.56 1.34
N TYR A 593 -20.09 34.40 0.69
CA TYR A 593 -19.48 33.21 1.26
C TYR A 593 -17.96 33.34 1.44
N THR A 594 -17.53 33.37 2.71
CA THR A 594 -16.16 33.56 3.18
C THR A 594 -15.35 32.26 3.32
N GLY A 595 -15.91 31.11 2.92
CA GLY A 595 -15.28 29.79 3.09
C GLY A 595 -15.31 29.23 4.52
N SER A 596 -15.59 30.06 5.53
CA SER A 596 -15.57 29.69 6.95
C SER A 596 -16.95 29.55 7.60
N GLU A 597 -18.02 30.00 6.95
CA GLU A 597 -19.38 29.93 7.47
C GLU A 597 -20.09 28.65 7.01
N ILE A 598 -20.94 28.06 7.86
CA ILE A 598 -21.76 26.89 7.47
C ILE A 598 -23.15 27.36 7.08
N ASN A 599 -23.64 26.91 5.92
CA ASN A 599 -24.94 27.30 5.41
C ASN A 599 -26.08 26.85 6.37
N PRO A 600 -27.08 27.70 6.68
CA PRO A 600 -28.14 27.38 7.65
C PRO A 600 -28.99 26.13 7.32
N ASP A 601 -29.09 25.72 6.05
CA ASP A 601 -29.73 24.45 5.69
C ASP A 601 -28.88 23.26 6.11
N ILE A 602 -27.55 23.37 5.97
CA ILE A 602 -26.59 22.35 6.37
C ILE A 602 -26.55 22.21 7.89
N VAL A 603 -26.54 23.33 8.64
CA VAL A 603 -26.65 23.31 10.10
C VAL A 603 -27.90 22.51 10.53
N ARG A 604 -29.08 22.85 9.98
CA ARG A 604 -30.34 22.15 10.29
C ARG A 604 -30.34 20.66 9.95
N ILE A 605 -29.64 20.25 8.89
CA ILE A 605 -29.49 18.83 8.54
C ILE A 605 -28.66 18.10 9.61
N PHE A 606 -27.52 18.67 10.03
CA PHE A 606 -26.63 18.05 11.00
C PHE A 606 -27.17 18.05 12.43
N GLU A 607 -27.98 19.06 12.80
CA GLU A 607 -28.69 19.13 14.08
C GLU A 607 -29.93 18.21 14.14
N SER A 608 -30.31 17.56 13.03
CA SER A 608 -31.52 16.73 12.98
C SER A 608 -31.34 15.40 13.75
N PRO A 609 -32.38 14.91 14.47
CA PRO A 609 -32.34 13.60 15.13
C PRO A 609 -32.11 12.43 14.17
N ASP A 610 -32.49 12.59 12.90
CA ASP A 610 -32.27 11.59 11.84
C ASP A 610 -30.79 11.52 11.43
N PHE A 611 -30.12 12.66 11.23
CA PHE A 611 -28.69 12.66 10.93
C PHE A 611 -27.85 12.17 12.10
N ALA A 612 -28.26 12.45 13.35
CA ALA A 612 -27.60 11.92 14.55
C ALA A 612 -27.59 10.37 14.58
N GLN A 613 -28.60 9.69 14.03
CA GLN A 613 -28.61 8.22 13.88
C GLN A 613 -27.57 7.73 12.85
N LEU A 614 -27.10 8.59 11.96
CA LEU A 614 -26.11 8.27 10.93
C LEU A 614 -24.66 8.44 11.42
N ALA A 615 -24.40 8.82 12.68
CA ALA A 615 -23.05 9.13 13.18
C ALA A 615 -21.98 8.09 12.80
N ASN A 616 -22.31 6.80 12.94
CA ASN A 616 -21.44 5.65 12.66
C ASN A 616 -21.64 5.03 11.24
N TYR A 617 -22.39 5.67 10.35
CA TYR A 617 -22.65 5.15 9.00
C TYR A 617 -21.57 5.60 7.99
N PRO A 618 -21.34 4.81 6.92
CA PRO A 618 -20.38 5.16 5.87
C PRO A 618 -20.66 6.52 5.21
N ILE A 619 -19.60 7.21 4.79
CA ILE A 619 -19.66 8.55 4.19
C ILE A 619 -20.67 8.69 3.04
N ARG A 620 -20.76 7.67 2.16
CA ARG A 620 -21.74 7.63 1.06
C ARG A 620 -23.19 7.71 1.55
N ILE A 621 -23.51 7.10 2.71
CA ILE A 621 -24.86 7.13 3.29
C ILE A 621 -25.15 8.50 3.89
N LYS A 622 -24.19 9.13 4.59
CA LYS A 622 -24.31 10.52 5.05
C LYS A 622 -24.56 11.48 3.87
N ILE A 623 -23.76 11.37 2.81
CA ILE A 623 -23.92 12.13 1.55
C ILE A 623 -25.29 11.87 0.92
N GLN A 624 -25.73 10.62 0.83
CA GLN A 624 -27.05 10.25 0.30
C GLN A 624 -28.20 10.91 1.06
N TYR A 625 -28.14 10.92 2.40
CA TYR A 625 -29.13 11.61 3.24
C TYR A 625 -29.11 13.13 3.00
N ILE A 626 -27.92 13.76 2.99
CA ILE A 626 -27.80 15.21 2.72
C ILE A 626 -28.36 15.55 1.34
N CYS A 627 -28.06 14.76 0.30
CA CYS A 627 -28.62 14.94 -1.04
C CYS A 627 -30.15 14.80 -1.08
N GLN A 628 -30.74 13.92 -0.26
CA GLN A 628 -32.19 13.78 -0.15
C GLN A 628 -32.83 15.01 0.51
N GLN A 629 -32.22 15.56 1.57
CA GLN A 629 -32.70 16.78 2.22
C GLN A 629 -32.55 18.03 1.33
N LEU A 630 -31.49 18.09 0.53
CA LEU A 630 -31.21 19.19 -0.41
C LEU A 630 -31.77 18.97 -1.82
N LYS A 631 -32.69 18.02 -2.02
CA LYS A 631 -33.14 17.58 -3.35
C LYS A 631 -33.64 18.71 -4.25
N GLU A 632 -34.28 19.75 -3.69
CA GLU A 632 -34.79 20.91 -4.45
C GLU A 632 -33.70 21.95 -4.76
N LYS A 633 -32.55 21.90 -4.08
CA LYS A 633 -31.44 22.86 -4.19
C LYS A 633 -30.26 22.33 -5.00
N LEU A 634 -30.13 21.01 -5.12
CA LEU A 634 -29.11 20.36 -5.94
C LEU A 634 -29.59 20.16 -7.39
N PRO A 635 -28.67 20.09 -8.37
CA PRO A 635 -29.03 19.79 -9.76
C PRO A 635 -29.74 18.45 -9.89
N GLN A 636 -30.84 18.39 -10.66
CA GLN A 636 -31.52 17.13 -10.95
C GLN A 636 -30.70 16.31 -11.95
N SER A 637 -30.08 15.23 -11.49
CA SER A 637 -29.44 14.21 -12.33
C SER A 637 -30.44 13.15 -12.78
N GLU A 638 -30.17 12.46 -13.90
CA GLU A 638 -31.02 11.36 -14.42
C GLU A 638 -31.20 10.21 -13.42
N SER A 639 -30.30 10.05 -12.45
CA SER A 639 -30.48 9.21 -11.27
C SER A 639 -29.80 9.81 -10.04
N ALA A 640 -30.40 9.63 -8.85
CA ALA A 640 -29.86 10.13 -7.59
C ALA A 640 -28.54 9.44 -7.21
N ASP A 641 -28.41 8.12 -7.47
CA ASP A 641 -27.17 7.37 -7.21
C ASP A 641 -25.97 7.91 -8.00
N SER A 642 -26.18 8.46 -9.20
CA SER A 642 -25.11 9.08 -10.00
C SER A 642 -24.59 10.37 -9.36
N LEU A 643 -25.47 11.21 -8.80
CA LEU A 643 -25.06 12.42 -8.07
C LEU A 643 -24.37 12.07 -6.75
N VAL A 644 -24.94 11.15 -5.97
CA VAL A 644 -24.34 10.68 -4.71
C VAL A 644 -22.95 10.09 -4.95
N TYR A 645 -22.76 9.31 -6.02
CA TYR A 645 -21.46 8.78 -6.40
C TYR A 645 -20.47 9.90 -6.73
N GLN A 646 -20.83 10.83 -7.60
CA GLN A 646 -19.96 11.96 -8.01
C GLN A 646 -19.56 12.84 -6.81
N LEU A 647 -20.50 13.17 -5.92
CA LEU A 647 -20.21 13.93 -4.71
C LEU A 647 -19.39 13.14 -3.69
N THR A 648 -19.55 11.81 -3.61
CA THR A 648 -18.70 10.96 -2.75
C THR A 648 -17.27 10.90 -3.25
N GLN A 649 -17.05 10.76 -4.57
CA GLN A 649 -15.70 10.80 -5.16
C GLN A 649 -15.05 12.17 -4.92
N ARG A 650 -15.75 13.25 -5.23
CA ARG A 650 -15.24 14.61 -5.01
C ARG A 650 -14.94 14.92 -3.53
N PHE A 651 -15.75 14.41 -2.60
CA PHE A 651 -15.47 14.53 -1.17
C PHE A 651 -14.17 13.80 -0.80
N ALA A 652 -13.94 12.59 -1.32
CA ALA A 652 -12.71 11.85 -1.08
C ALA A 652 -11.47 12.54 -1.70
N GLU A 653 -11.60 13.11 -2.91
CA GLU A 653 -10.55 13.90 -3.57
C GLU A 653 -10.07 15.12 -2.75
N HIS A 654 -10.94 15.65 -1.86
CA HIS A 654 -10.66 16.82 -1.02
C HIS A 654 -10.27 16.49 0.44
N TYR A 655 -10.82 15.43 1.04
CA TYR A 655 -10.82 15.24 2.50
C TYR A 655 -10.44 13.84 3.01
N ASP A 656 -10.21 12.85 2.13
CA ASP A 656 -9.75 11.54 2.61
C ASP A 656 -8.32 11.62 3.17
N SER A 657 -7.94 10.70 4.05
CA SER A 657 -6.60 10.69 4.66
C SER A 657 -6.11 9.28 4.91
N SER A 658 -4.84 9.06 4.58
CA SER A 658 -4.13 7.77 4.67
C SER A 658 -3.45 7.56 6.03
N PHE A 659 -3.03 6.33 6.35
CA PHE A 659 -2.21 6.08 7.55
C PHE A 659 -0.81 6.67 7.39
N GLU A 660 -0.30 6.64 6.16
CA GLU A 660 0.99 7.16 5.74
C GLU A 660 1.12 8.67 6.03
N GLU A 661 0.05 9.46 5.86
CA GLU A 661 0.02 10.87 6.28
C GLU A 661 0.20 11.04 7.80
N PHE A 662 -0.52 10.26 8.61
CA PHE A 662 -0.41 10.33 10.07
C PHE A 662 0.97 9.85 10.57
N GLU A 663 1.49 8.76 10.02
CA GLU A 663 2.83 8.26 10.37
C GLU A 663 3.93 9.25 9.95
N LYS A 664 3.81 9.85 8.76
CA LYS A 664 4.75 10.87 8.30
C LYS A 664 4.79 12.06 9.25
N LEU A 665 3.62 12.63 9.58
CA LEU A 665 3.54 13.76 10.51
C LEU A 665 4.09 13.38 11.90
N TYR A 666 3.79 12.18 12.41
CA TYR A 666 4.33 11.71 13.68
C TYR A 666 5.87 11.67 13.68
N ARG A 667 6.48 11.04 12.67
CA ARG A 667 7.94 10.97 12.52
C ARG A 667 8.55 12.38 12.40
N GLN A 668 7.94 13.28 11.63
CA GLN A 668 8.40 14.66 11.51
C GLN A 668 8.37 15.42 12.85
N ILE A 669 7.33 15.22 13.67
CA ILE A 669 7.23 15.79 15.02
C ILE A 669 8.34 15.23 15.94
N GLU A 670 8.61 13.92 15.91
CA GLU A 670 9.70 13.32 16.70
C GLU A 670 11.08 13.87 16.33
N ILE A 671 11.39 13.94 15.03
CA ILE A 671 12.66 14.45 14.52
C ILE A 671 12.85 15.90 14.94
N PHE A 672 11.83 16.74 14.73
CA PHE A 672 11.89 18.15 15.07
C PHE A 672 11.94 18.41 16.60
N THR A 673 11.37 17.51 17.41
CA THR A 673 11.52 17.52 18.87
C THR A 673 12.99 17.34 19.27
N ASN A 674 13.68 16.38 18.66
CA ASN A 674 15.11 16.13 18.93
C ASN A 674 16.00 17.30 18.47
N ASP A 675 15.73 17.86 17.29
CA ASP A 675 16.48 19.00 16.73
C ASP A 675 16.30 20.26 17.59
N THR A 676 15.06 20.53 18.02
CA THR A 676 14.76 21.64 18.94
C THR A 676 15.51 21.49 20.27
N ALA A 677 15.54 20.27 20.84
CA ALA A 677 16.29 20.00 22.06
C ALA A 677 17.82 20.16 21.87
N ALA A 678 18.35 19.84 20.69
CA ALA A 678 19.75 20.06 20.35
C ALA A 678 20.10 21.56 20.25
N LEU A 679 19.23 22.35 19.59
CA LEU A 679 19.39 23.80 19.52
C LEU A 679 19.32 24.47 20.89
N GLY A 680 18.44 24.01 21.78
CA GLY A 680 18.38 24.47 23.18
C GLY A 680 19.68 24.29 23.94
N ARG A 681 20.36 23.15 23.76
CA ARG A 681 21.68 22.88 24.37
C ARG A 681 22.80 23.72 23.75
N GLN A 682 22.74 24.02 22.45
CA GLN A 682 23.76 24.78 21.73
C GLN A 682 23.67 26.29 22.00
N PHE A 683 22.45 26.84 22.04
CA PHE A 683 22.20 28.28 22.16
C PHE A 683 21.56 28.62 23.50
N VAL A 684 22.35 28.53 24.58
CA VAL A 684 21.90 28.66 25.98
C VAL A 684 21.10 29.94 26.26
N SER A 685 21.40 31.06 25.59
CA SER A 685 20.64 32.31 25.73
C SER A 685 19.17 32.21 25.28
N GLU A 686 18.85 31.24 24.43
CA GLU A 686 17.52 31.01 23.83
C GLU A 686 16.92 29.66 24.25
N GLU A 687 17.53 28.95 25.20
CA GLU A 687 17.10 27.61 25.66
C GLU A 687 15.60 27.58 26.02
N ALA A 688 15.12 28.60 26.74
CA ALA A 688 13.73 28.73 27.15
C ALA A 688 12.76 28.88 25.96
N VAL A 689 13.21 29.41 24.82
CA VAL A 689 12.42 29.47 23.58
C VAL A 689 12.31 28.07 23.00
N PHE A 690 13.43 27.37 22.81
CA PHE A 690 13.46 26.02 22.24
C PHE A 690 12.70 25.00 23.10
N ASN A 691 12.92 24.96 24.42
CA ASN A 691 12.23 24.04 25.33
C ASN A 691 10.69 24.21 25.31
N LYS A 692 10.19 25.43 25.04
CA LYS A 692 8.75 25.69 24.86
C LYS A 692 8.20 25.05 23.58
N HIS A 693 8.98 25.04 22.49
CA HIS A 693 8.61 24.35 21.26
C HIS A 693 8.66 22.83 21.44
N GLU A 694 9.68 22.29 22.11
CA GLU A 694 9.80 20.85 22.39
C GLU A 694 8.58 20.30 23.16
N LEU A 695 8.19 20.97 24.26
CA LEU A 695 7.04 20.55 25.07
C LEU A 695 5.71 20.61 24.30
N PHE A 696 5.57 21.53 23.35
CA PHE A 696 4.40 21.61 22.47
C PHE A 696 4.36 20.42 21.51
N LEU A 697 5.48 20.10 20.87
CA LEU A 697 5.59 19.02 19.89
C LEU A 697 5.26 17.65 20.49
N ARG A 698 5.83 17.34 21.67
CA ARG A 698 5.52 16.09 22.40
C ARG A 698 4.01 15.91 22.63
N LYS A 699 3.30 16.96 23.05
CA LYS A 699 1.84 16.92 23.24
C LYS A 699 1.05 16.71 21.94
N LYS A 700 1.53 17.25 20.81
CA LYS A 700 0.91 17.03 19.50
C LYS A 700 1.16 15.62 18.97
N ALA A 701 2.32 15.02 19.23
CA ALA A 701 2.59 13.61 18.91
C ALA A 701 1.63 12.66 19.64
N ASP A 702 1.44 12.84 20.95
CA ASP A 702 0.48 12.06 21.74
C ASP A 702 -0.97 12.23 21.22
N ALA A 703 -1.37 13.47 20.93
CA ALA A 703 -2.69 13.77 20.38
C ALA A 703 -2.90 13.17 18.98
N LEU A 704 -1.85 13.08 18.15
CA LEU A 704 -1.94 12.54 16.79
C LEU A 704 -2.21 11.02 16.80
N ILE A 705 -1.61 10.30 17.76
CA ILE A 705 -1.93 8.88 18.02
C ILE A 705 -3.41 8.72 18.37
N ASP A 706 -3.94 9.60 19.22
CA ASP A 706 -5.36 9.57 19.62
C ASP A 706 -6.30 9.86 18.44
N VAL A 707 -6.02 10.89 17.64
CA VAL A 707 -6.82 11.22 16.44
C VAL A 707 -6.79 10.08 15.42
N ALA A 708 -5.64 9.47 15.17
CA ALA A 708 -5.53 8.30 14.30
C ALA A 708 -6.36 7.11 14.84
N ALA A 709 -6.33 6.88 16.16
CA ALA A 709 -7.09 5.82 16.82
C ALA A 709 -8.60 6.05 16.68
N GLN A 710 -9.06 7.30 16.78
CA GLN A 710 -10.44 7.67 16.50
C GLN A 710 -10.80 7.38 15.03
N LYS A 711 -10.07 7.99 14.08
CA LYS A 711 -10.40 8.00 12.64
C LYS A 711 -10.35 6.62 11.96
N PHE A 712 -9.43 5.74 12.41
CA PHE A 712 -9.20 4.44 11.76
C PHE A 712 -9.71 3.22 12.53
N TYR A 713 -9.81 3.28 13.87
CA TYR A 713 -10.23 2.13 14.68
C TYR A 713 -11.58 2.33 15.36
N ARG A 714 -11.80 3.46 16.07
CA ARG A 714 -13.06 3.75 16.79
C ARG A 714 -14.23 3.90 15.83
N ASP A 715 -14.07 4.72 14.79
CA ASP A 715 -15.16 5.11 13.89
C ASP A 715 -15.38 4.08 12.76
N ARG A 716 -14.62 2.97 12.75
CA ARG A 716 -14.70 1.88 11.75
C ARG A 716 -14.91 0.49 12.39
N PRO A 717 -15.94 0.29 13.25
CA PRO A 717 -16.10 -0.94 14.04
C PRO A 717 -16.23 -2.24 13.22
N ASN A 718 -16.65 -2.15 11.96
CA ASN A 718 -16.82 -3.29 11.04
C ASN A 718 -15.72 -3.39 9.96
N ALA A 719 -14.74 -2.49 9.95
CA ALA A 719 -13.75 -2.35 8.89
C ALA A 719 -12.40 -1.89 9.45
N LEU A 720 -11.89 -2.60 10.46
CA LEU A 720 -10.58 -2.33 11.05
C LEU A 720 -9.47 -2.47 9.99
N PRO A 721 -8.40 -1.64 10.05
CA PRO A 721 -7.22 -1.75 9.20
C PRO A 721 -6.55 -3.14 9.29
N SER A 722 -5.58 -3.43 8.42
CA SER A 722 -4.69 -4.60 8.60
C SER A 722 -4.07 -4.61 10.02
N PRO A 723 -3.77 -5.77 10.62
CA PRO A 723 -3.06 -5.82 11.90
C PRO A 723 -1.72 -5.08 11.79
N ALA A 724 -1.41 -4.23 12.77
CA ALA A 724 -0.18 -3.46 12.75
C ALA A 724 1.09 -4.34 12.86
N GLU A 725 2.13 -3.95 12.12
CA GLU A 725 3.48 -4.53 12.29
C GLU A 725 4.16 -3.98 13.54
N LYS A 726 4.99 -4.81 14.18
CA LYS A 726 5.62 -4.47 15.46
C LYS A 726 6.62 -3.32 15.33
N GLY A 727 6.51 -2.33 16.20
CA GLY A 727 7.37 -1.14 16.21
C GLY A 727 6.98 -0.05 15.20
N THR A 728 5.82 -0.19 14.54
CA THR A 728 5.29 0.84 13.64
C THR A 728 4.43 1.87 14.38
N PHE A 729 4.23 3.04 13.78
CA PHE A 729 3.23 4.00 14.25
C PHE A 729 1.83 3.36 14.33
N GLN A 730 1.49 2.49 13.38
CA GLN A 730 0.22 1.78 13.38
C GLN A 730 0.03 0.90 14.64
N GLU A 731 1.10 0.30 15.20
CA GLU A 731 1.01 -0.46 16.46
C GLU A 731 0.69 0.48 17.63
N LEU A 732 1.35 1.64 17.71
CA LEU A 732 1.07 2.65 18.74
C LEU A 732 -0.41 3.07 18.72
N VAL A 733 -0.93 3.33 17.52
CA VAL A 733 -2.35 3.69 17.31
C VAL A 733 -3.29 2.54 17.67
N GLU A 734 -3.02 1.30 17.23
CA GLU A 734 -3.88 0.14 17.56
C GLU A 734 -3.89 -0.13 19.07
N ARG A 735 -2.73 -0.01 19.74
CA ARG A 735 -2.62 -0.15 21.20
C ARG A 735 -3.35 0.95 21.96
N HIS A 736 -3.23 2.20 21.52
CA HIS A 736 -3.99 3.31 22.10
C HIS A 736 -5.50 3.10 21.91
N ALA A 737 -5.93 2.64 20.73
CA ALA A 737 -7.33 2.34 20.44
C ALA A 737 -7.91 1.20 21.30
N ILE A 738 -7.14 0.12 21.52
CA ILE A 738 -7.50 -0.96 22.44
C ILE A 738 -7.68 -0.43 23.87
N ASN A 739 -6.75 0.41 24.34
CA ASN A 739 -6.72 0.90 25.72
C ASN A 739 -7.79 1.98 26.01
N GLN A 740 -8.02 2.92 25.09
CA GLN A 740 -8.92 4.07 25.30
C GLN A 740 -10.32 3.87 24.73
N TYR A 741 -10.45 3.18 23.59
CA TYR A 741 -11.72 3.03 22.86
C TYR A 741 -12.31 1.62 22.97
N GLY A 742 -11.65 0.70 23.69
CA GLY A 742 -12.14 -0.67 23.88
C GLY A 742 -12.16 -1.49 22.58
N VAL A 743 -11.34 -1.10 21.59
CA VAL A 743 -11.23 -1.80 20.31
C VAL A 743 -10.74 -3.23 20.54
N VAL A 744 -11.20 -4.15 19.71
CA VAL A 744 -10.89 -5.58 19.82
C VAL A 744 -9.40 -5.83 19.73
N ASP A 745 -8.79 -6.32 20.81
CA ASP A 745 -7.40 -6.79 20.80
C ASP A 745 -7.32 -8.10 20.00
N ARG A 746 -7.00 -7.96 18.70
CA ARG A 746 -6.87 -9.05 17.74
C ARG A 746 -5.76 -10.03 18.12
N LEU A 747 -4.69 -9.57 18.77
CA LEU A 747 -3.60 -10.42 19.24
C LEU A 747 -4.04 -11.25 20.46
N LYS A 748 -4.83 -10.66 21.38
CA LYS A 748 -5.46 -11.40 22.49
C LYS A 748 -6.49 -12.40 22.00
N GLN A 749 -7.29 -12.07 20.99
CA GLN A 749 -8.21 -13.03 20.36
C GLN A 749 -7.47 -14.18 19.69
N ALA A 750 -6.44 -13.89 18.89
CA ALA A 750 -5.61 -14.92 18.24
C ALA A 750 -4.91 -15.81 19.28
N LYS A 751 -4.38 -15.23 20.36
CA LYS A 751 -3.81 -15.99 21.48
C LYS A 751 -4.85 -16.89 22.15
N ASN A 752 -6.04 -16.37 22.46
CA ASN A 752 -7.11 -17.18 23.07
C ASN A 752 -7.56 -18.33 22.15
N ALA A 753 -7.63 -18.09 20.84
CA ALA A 753 -7.96 -19.12 19.85
C ALA A 753 -6.87 -20.21 19.78
N LEU A 754 -5.59 -19.82 19.77
CA LEU A 754 -4.46 -20.75 19.85
C LEU A 754 -4.42 -21.53 21.17
N GLU A 755 -4.79 -20.92 22.29
CA GLU A 755 -4.92 -21.62 23.58
C GLU A 755 -6.09 -22.61 23.58
N GLN A 756 -7.22 -22.28 22.94
CA GLN A 756 -8.33 -23.21 22.73
C GLN A 756 -7.94 -24.37 21.80
N GLU A 757 -7.25 -24.09 20.69
CA GLU A 757 -6.74 -25.13 19.77
C GLU A 757 -5.74 -26.04 20.48
N LYS A 758 -4.81 -25.48 21.27
CA LYS A 758 -3.86 -26.23 22.09
C LYS A 758 -4.58 -27.12 23.12
N ALA A 759 -5.66 -26.63 23.76
CA ALA A 759 -6.47 -27.42 24.68
C ALA A 759 -7.25 -28.55 23.96
N GLN A 760 -7.78 -28.30 22.77
CA GLN A 760 -8.42 -29.32 21.93
C GLN A 760 -7.42 -30.39 21.47
N LEU A 761 -6.22 -29.98 21.04
CA LEU A 761 -5.13 -30.88 20.68
C LEU A 761 -4.68 -31.73 21.88
N GLY A 762 -4.50 -31.13 23.05
CA GLY A 762 -4.19 -31.85 24.30
C GLY A 762 -5.27 -32.87 24.67
N THR A 763 -6.56 -32.51 24.53
CA THR A 763 -7.68 -33.41 24.75
C THR A 763 -7.66 -34.59 23.76
N ARG A 764 -7.35 -34.31 22.48
CA ARG A 764 -7.27 -35.32 21.41
C ARG A 764 -6.08 -36.26 21.57
N ILE A 765 -4.94 -35.75 22.04
CA ILE A 765 -3.77 -36.55 22.43
C ILE A 765 -4.17 -37.50 23.57
N HIS A 766 -4.81 -37.01 24.62
CA HIS A 766 -5.22 -37.85 25.73
C HIS A 766 -6.24 -38.95 25.33
N GLN A 767 -7.18 -38.62 24.44
CA GLN A 767 -8.08 -39.63 23.85
C GLN A 767 -7.32 -40.68 23.01
N MET A 768 -6.28 -40.28 22.27
CA MET A 768 -5.43 -41.22 21.54
C MET A 768 -4.61 -42.11 22.48
N GLU A 769 -4.07 -41.57 23.57
CA GLU A 769 -3.35 -42.33 24.60
C GLU A 769 -4.26 -43.39 25.24
N GLN A 770 -5.50 -43.03 25.59
CA GLN A 770 -6.50 -43.97 26.09
C GLN A 770 -6.81 -45.07 25.06
N GLN A 771 -7.05 -44.72 23.79
CA GLN A 771 -7.29 -45.71 22.73
C GLN A 771 -6.08 -46.62 22.46
N ILE A 772 -4.85 -46.12 22.64
CA ILE A 772 -3.63 -46.93 22.54
C ILE A 772 -3.57 -47.91 23.71
N ALA A 773 -3.77 -47.45 24.95
CA ALA A 773 -3.79 -48.30 26.14
C ALA A 773 -4.88 -49.39 26.06
N GLU A 774 -6.10 -49.03 25.62
CA GLU A 774 -7.19 -49.99 25.38
C GLU A 774 -6.81 -51.03 24.32
N LYS A 775 -6.24 -50.61 23.18
CA LYS A 775 -5.78 -51.53 22.13
C LYS A 775 -4.63 -52.41 22.57
N GLU A 776 -3.71 -51.91 23.39
CA GLU A 776 -2.64 -52.73 23.97
C GLU A 776 -3.17 -53.76 24.95
N GLN A 777 -4.13 -53.39 25.80
CA GLN A 777 -4.79 -54.31 26.72
C GLN A 777 -5.61 -55.38 25.97
N GLN A 778 -6.35 -54.97 24.93
CA GLN A 778 -7.08 -55.89 24.05
C GLN A 778 -6.13 -56.83 23.31
N LYS A 779 -4.99 -56.32 22.80
CA LYS A 779 -3.94 -57.13 22.16
C LYS A 779 -3.30 -58.13 23.13
N LYS A 780 -3.03 -57.74 24.38
CA LYS A 780 -2.54 -58.65 25.45
C LYS A 780 -3.54 -59.77 25.73
N GLN A 781 -4.83 -59.45 25.87
CA GLN A 781 -5.89 -60.44 26.05
C GLN A 781 -6.02 -61.39 24.86
N THR A 782 -5.95 -60.88 23.62
CA THR A 782 -5.99 -61.71 22.41
C THR A 782 -4.76 -62.63 22.32
N LEU A 783 -3.56 -62.16 22.66
CA LEU A 783 -2.34 -62.99 22.68
C LEU A 783 -2.46 -64.15 23.67
N ALA A 784 -2.88 -63.90 24.91
CA ALA A 784 -3.06 -64.94 25.92
C ALA A 784 -4.08 -66.01 25.50
N ALA A 785 -5.17 -65.60 24.85
CA ALA A 785 -6.16 -66.52 24.28
C ALA A 785 -5.55 -67.39 23.15
N LEU A 786 -4.77 -66.78 22.25
CA LEU A 786 -4.13 -67.46 21.12
C LEU A 786 -3.04 -68.47 21.57
N GLU A 787 -2.28 -68.14 22.61
CA GLU A 787 -1.30 -69.04 23.23
C GLU A 787 -1.97 -70.25 23.87
N THR A 788 -3.10 -70.03 24.56
CA THR A 788 -3.92 -71.09 25.14
C THR A 788 -4.50 -72.04 24.08
N GLU A 789 -4.89 -71.51 22.91
CA GLU A 789 -5.36 -72.32 21.78
C GLU A 789 -4.20 -73.10 21.14
N ARG A 790 -3.04 -72.45 20.94
CA ARG A 790 -1.83 -73.10 20.41
C ARG A 790 -1.38 -74.27 21.30
N ALA A 791 -1.40 -74.12 22.63
CA ALA A 791 -1.05 -75.21 23.55
C ALA A 791 -1.92 -76.46 23.31
N LYS A 792 -3.25 -76.29 23.29
CA LYS A 792 -4.22 -77.37 23.02
C LYS A 792 -4.05 -78.00 21.63
N LYS A 793 -3.73 -77.19 20.62
CA LYS A 793 -3.53 -77.68 19.25
C LYS A 793 -2.21 -78.45 19.08
N THR A 794 -1.16 -78.05 19.78
CA THR A 794 0.12 -78.76 19.82
C THR A 794 0.00 -80.10 20.56
N GLU A 795 -0.73 -80.13 21.69
CA GLU A 795 -1.10 -81.35 22.42
C GLU A 795 -1.87 -82.34 21.51
N TYR A 796 -2.87 -81.85 20.77
CA TYR A 796 -3.63 -82.65 19.81
C TYR A 796 -2.78 -83.21 18.65
N HIS A 797 -1.85 -82.42 18.10
CA HIS A 797 -0.97 -82.88 17.03
C HIS A 797 0.09 -83.89 17.50
N ALA A 798 0.57 -83.79 18.75
CA ALA A 798 1.49 -84.77 19.31
C ALA A 798 0.85 -86.16 19.45
N ALA A 799 -0.43 -86.23 19.81
CA ALA A 799 -1.13 -87.48 20.04
C ALA A 799 -1.56 -88.23 18.75
N MET A 800 -1.80 -87.51 17.64
CA MET A 800 -2.20 -88.16 16.37
C MET A 800 -1.06 -88.77 15.54
N ASN A 801 0.20 -88.62 15.98
CA ASN A 801 1.35 -89.26 15.34
C ASN A 801 1.76 -90.60 16.00
N ASP A 802 0.99 -91.14 16.96
CA ASP A 802 1.19 -92.49 17.48
C ASP A 802 0.55 -93.55 16.56
N ASN A 803 1.39 -94.40 15.96
CA ASN A 803 0.94 -95.51 15.10
C ASN A 803 -0.10 -96.42 15.79
N LYS A 804 -0.09 -96.54 17.13
CA LYS A 804 -1.06 -97.38 17.87
C LYS A 804 -2.47 -96.78 17.90
N GLU A 805 -2.60 -95.45 17.92
CA GLU A 805 -3.92 -94.79 17.84
C GLU A 805 -4.60 -95.04 16.49
N ALA A 806 -3.82 -95.14 15.40
CA ALA A 806 -4.34 -95.50 14.08
C ALA A 806 -4.84 -96.96 14.02
N GLU A 807 -4.12 -97.90 14.64
CA GLU A 807 -4.55 -99.32 14.76
C GLU A 807 -5.84 -99.45 15.59
N TYR A 808 -5.95 -98.74 16.70
CA TYR A 808 -7.17 -98.69 17.51
C TYR A 808 -8.36 -98.10 16.72
N LEU A 809 -8.13 -97.04 15.93
CA LEU A 809 -9.15 -96.47 15.06
C LEU A 809 -9.62 -97.45 13.98
N LEU A 810 -8.70 -98.20 13.39
CA LEU A 810 -9.00 -99.26 12.42
C LEU A 810 -9.81 -100.39 13.06
N LEU A 811 -9.45 -100.87 14.26
CA LEU A 811 -10.22 -101.91 14.95
C LEU A 811 -11.67 -101.45 15.25
N ILE A 812 -11.82 -100.23 15.77
CA ILE A 812 -13.13 -99.64 16.06
C ILE A 812 -13.99 -99.60 14.79
N ASN A 813 -13.48 -99.00 13.71
CA ASN A 813 -14.26 -98.77 12.49
C ASN A 813 -14.47 -100.03 11.62
N LYS A 814 -13.53 -100.98 11.60
CA LYS A 814 -13.58 -102.16 10.71
C LYS A 814 -14.06 -103.44 11.36
N LYS A 815 -14.13 -103.52 12.70
CA LYS A 815 -14.56 -104.73 13.42
C LYS A 815 -15.64 -104.44 14.47
N LEU A 816 -15.37 -103.56 15.43
CA LEU A 816 -16.26 -103.41 16.59
C LEU A 816 -17.57 -102.70 16.26
N ILE A 817 -17.54 -101.66 15.42
CA ILE A 817 -18.74 -101.00 14.92
C ILE A 817 -19.62 -102.00 14.13
N PRO A 818 -19.13 -102.69 13.08
CA PRO A 818 -19.91 -103.68 12.34
C PRO A 818 -20.49 -104.81 13.21
N LEU A 819 -19.70 -105.39 14.13
CA LEU A 819 -20.18 -106.44 15.02
C LEU A 819 -21.30 -105.96 15.96
N THR A 820 -21.23 -104.70 16.41
CA THR A 820 -22.26 -104.11 17.28
C THR A 820 -23.53 -103.78 16.49
N GLU A 821 -23.39 -103.31 15.25
CA GLU A 821 -24.50 -103.08 14.32
C GLU A 821 -25.22 -104.38 13.94
N GLU A 822 -24.47 -105.43 13.60
CA GLU A 822 -25.03 -106.76 13.27
C GLU A 822 -25.81 -107.34 14.46
N TYR A 823 -25.27 -107.24 15.67
CA TYR A 823 -25.97 -107.68 16.87
C TYR A 823 -27.22 -106.83 17.15
N LEU A 824 -27.14 -105.50 17.03
CA LEU A 824 -28.30 -104.60 17.14
C LEU A 824 -29.38 -104.90 16.10
N ALA A 825 -29.01 -105.21 14.87
CA ALA A 825 -29.93 -105.62 13.81
C ALA A 825 -30.61 -106.95 14.16
N SER A 826 -29.86 -107.96 14.63
CA SER A 826 -30.43 -109.25 15.05
C SER A 826 -31.42 -109.13 16.22
N LEU A 827 -31.16 -108.22 17.17
CA LEU A 827 -32.09 -107.93 18.26
C LEU A 827 -33.34 -107.19 17.80
N ARG A 828 -33.21 -106.25 16.86
CA ARG A 828 -34.36 -105.52 16.28
C ARG A 828 -35.24 -106.45 15.45
N ALA A 829 -34.64 -107.37 14.70
CA ALA A 829 -35.36 -108.38 13.91
C ALA A 829 -36.25 -109.30 14.78
N LYS A 830 -35.82 -109.59 16.02
CA LYS A 830 -36.63 -110.37 16.99
C LYS A 830 -37.89 -109.64 17.48
N LEU A 831 -38.01 -108.33 17.24
CA LEU A 831 -39.18 -107.50 17.57
C LEU A 831 -40.02 -107.13 16.34
N SER A 832 -39.70 -107.63 15.14
CA SER A 832 -40.42 -107.33 13.90
C SER A 832 -41.19 -108.54 13.37
N ASN A 833 -42.42 -108.30 12.88
CA ASN A 833 -43.43 -109.27 12.41
C ASN A 833 -44.17 -110.05 13.51
N ARG A 834 -45.19 -109.43 14.11
CA ARG A 834 -46.26 -110.11 14.88
C ARG A 834 -47.62 -109.46 14.65
N THR A 835 -48.69 -110.23 14.84
CA THR A 835 -50.08 -109.79 14.67
C THR A 835 -50.64 -109.21 15.98
N PRO A 836 -51.61 -108.26 15.92
CA PRO A 836 -52.05 -107.51 17.11
C PRO A 836 -52.58 -108.36 18.27
N GLU A 837 -53.07 -109.57 18.00
CA GLU A 837 -53.57 -110.50 19.02
C GLU A 837 -52.46 -111.12 19.88
N GLU A 838 -51.19 -111.06 19.47
CA GLU A 838 -50.04 -111.53 20.27
C GLU A 838 -49.46 -110.43 21.20
N GLU A 839 -49.88 -109.17 21.06
CA GLU A 839 -49.31 -108.04 21.82
C GLU A 839 -49.92 -107.87 23.24
N GLN A 840 -50.91 -108.69 23.61
CA GLN A 840 -51.55 -108.67 24.94
C GLN A 840 -51.19 -109.88 25.83
N ASP A 841 -50.29 -110.76 25.39
CA ASP A 841 -49.74 -111.84 26.23
C ASP A 841 -48.59 -111.31 27.11
N ASP A 842 -48.74 -111.43 28.44
CA ASP A 842 -47.77 -110.92 29.41
C ASP A 842 -46.42 -111.68 29.39
N GLU A 843 -46.37 -112.96 28.98
CA GLU A 843 -45.10 -113.68 28.79
C GLU A 843 -44.35 -113.16 27.56
N ILE A 844 -45.07 -112.88 26.46
CA ILE A 844 -44.49 -112.26 25.27
C ILE A 844 -43.97 -110.86 25.60
N LYS A 845 -44.75 -110.06 26.32
CA LYS A 845 -44.37 -108.70 26.75
C LYS A 845 -43.11 -108.69 27.63
N GLN A 846 -43.01 -109.60 28.60
CA GLN A 846 -41.77 -109.77 29.38
C GLN A 846 -40.57 -110.20 28.53
N ARG A 847 -40.78 -110.99 27.47
CA ARG A 847 -39.73 -111.41 26.55
C ARG A 847 -39.23 -110.24 25.70
N ASP A 848 -40.15 -109.41 25.21
CA ASP A 848 -39.84 -108.25 24.38
C ASP A 848 -39.17 -107.14 25.19
N ASP A 849 -39.58 -106.90 26.43
CA ASP A 849 -38.89 -105.93 27.30
C ASP A 849 -37.46 -106.37 27.65
N LYS A 850 -37.20 -107.69 27.75
CA LYS A 850 -35.83 -108.24 27.83
C LYS A 850 -35.02 -108.00 26.55
N VAL A 851 -35.65 -108.02 25.37
CA VAL A 851 -34.98 -107.70 24.08
C VAL A 851 -34.75 -106.18 23.94
N LYS A 852 -35.72 -105.33 24.29
CA LYS A 852 -35.57 -103.86 24.32
C LYS A 852 -34.45 -103.45 25.29
N ALA A 853 -34.34 -104.09 26.46
CA ALA A 853 -33.24 -103.86 27.40
C ALA A 853 -31.86 -104.27 26.86
N LYS A 854 -31.79 -105.29 25.99
CA LYS A 854 -30.57 -105.66 25.25
C LYS A 854 -30.22 -104.62 24.18
N ILE A 855 -31.19 -104.17 23.40
CA ILE A 855 -31.01 -103.09 22.42
C ILE A 855 -30.46 -101.83 23.09
N LEU A 856 -31.05 -101.37 24.20
CA LEU A 856 -30.59 -100.19 24.92
C LEU A 856 -29.13 -100.28 25.40
N LYS A 857 -28.69 -101.45 25.86
CA LYS A 857 -27.29 -101.68 26.27
C LYS A 857 -26.34 -101.77 25.08
N ALA A 858 -26.73 -102.44 24.00
CA ALA A 858 -25.94 -102.55 22.78
C ALA A 858 -25.79 -101.19 22.06
N THR A 859 -26.82 -100.36 22.03
CA THR A 859 -26.73 -98.96 21.57
C THR A 859 -25.72 -98.18 22.40
N LYS A 860 -25.74 -98.30 23.74
CA LYS A 860 -24.76 -97.64 24.61
C LYS A 860 -23.31 -98.11 24.40
N LEU A 861 -23.09 -99.32 23.88
CA LEU A 861 -21.76 -99.79 23.46
C LEU A 861 -21.37 -99.16 22.11
N TYR A 862 -22.30 -99.12 21.16
CA TYR A 862 -22.13 -98.49 19.85
C TYR A 862 -21.83 -96.99 19.94
N ASP A 863 -22.53 -96.25 20.81
CA ASP A 863 -22.31 -94.82 21.05
C ASP A 863 -20.88 -94.53 21.53
N ILE A 864 -20.34 -95.39 22.42
CA ILE A 864 -18.96 -95.26 22.94
C ILE A 864 -17.93 -95.40 21.82
N LEU A 865 -18.15 -96.28 20.84
CA LEU A 865 -17.25 -96.45 19.70
C LEU A 865 -17.22 -95.20 18.80
N GLN A 866 -18.34 -94.46 18.73
CA GLN A 866 -18.51 -93.30 17.86
C GLN A 866 -18.26 -91.93 18.51
N ASP A 867 -18.02 -91.87 19.82
CA ASP A 867 -17.83 -90.62 20.58
C ASP A 867 -16.51 -89.89 20.26
N LYS A 868 -16.41 -89.34 19.04
CA LYS A 868 -15.25 -88.56 18.56
C LYS A 868 -15.15 -87.17 19.20
N LYS A 869 -16.17 -86.73 19.97
CA LYS A 869 -16.25 -85.36 20.52
C LYS A 869 -15.83 -85.28 21.99
N GLN A 870 -16.29 -86.20 22.84
CA GLN A 870 -15.89 -86.23 24.25
C GLN A 870 -14.75 -87.22 24.51
N LYS A 871 -14.55 -88.21 23.63
CA LYS A 871 -13.44 -89.18 23.67
C LYS A 871 -12.72 -89.27 22.32
N PRO A 872 -12.01 -88.21 21.89
CA PRO A 872 -11.37 -88.17 20.57
C PRO A 872 -10.44 -89.38 20.35
N HIS A 873 -9.65 -89.76 21.37
CA HIS A 873 -8.72 -90.88 21.33
C HIS A 873 -9.42 -92.24 21.12
N PRO A 874 -9.12 -92.96 20.01
CA PRO A 874 -9.53 -94.34 19.80
C PRO A 874 -9.19 -95.27 20.98
N LYS A 875 -8.03 -95.12 21.62
CA LYS A 875 -7.65 -95.93 22.80
C LYS A 875 -8.67 -95.83 23.94
N ASP A 876 -9.13 -94.62 24.25
CA ASP A 876 -10.06 -94.40 25.37
C ASP A 876 -11.48 -94.83 25.03
N ARG A 877 -11.89 -94.74 23.76
CA ARG A 877 -13.13 -95.37 23.26
C ARG A 877 -13.06 -96.88 23.35
N LEU A 878 -11.93 -97.48 22.96
CA LEU A 878 -11.71 -98.93 23.03
C LEU A 878 -11.73 -99.44 24.48
N ARG A 879 -11.00 -98.78 25.38
CA ARG A 879 -11.00 -99.06 26.83
C ARG A 879 -12.41 -98.92 27.41
N SER A 880 -13.09 -97.81 27.12
CA SER A 880 -14.46 -97.56 27.57
C SER A 880 -15.44 -98.62 27.05
N PHE A 881 -15.29 -99.07 25.81
CA PHE A 881 -16.14 -100.09 25.20
C PHE A 881 -15.99 -101.44 25.93
N TYR A 882 -14.77 -101.96 26.08
CA TYR A 882 -14.56 -103.24 26.76
C TYR A 882 -14.91 -103.19 28.24
N THR A 883 -14.56 -102.12 28.97
CA THR A 883 -14.99 -101.94 30.37
C THR A 883 -16.53 -101.91 30.51
N LYS A 884 -17.24 -101.41 29.50
CA LYS A 884 -18.71 -101.39 29.49
C LYS A 884 -19.31 -102.73 29.06
N LEU A 885 -18.67 -103.43 28.13
CA LEU A 885 -19.07 -104.75 27.64
C LEU A 885 -19.01 -105.78 28.78
N ASP A 886 -17.88 -105.84 29.49
CA ASP A 886 -17.63 -106.72 30.64
C ASP A 886 -18.70 -106.49 31.74
N LYS A 887 -18.96 -105.22 32.09
CA LYS A 887 -20.03 -104.81 33.02
C LYS A 887 -21.47 -105.11 32.54
N TYR A 888 -21.66 -105.40 31.26
CA TYR A 888 -22.94 -105.86 30.72
C TYR A 888 -23.02 -107.38 30.61
N GLU A 889 -21.89 -108.07 30.44
CA GLU A 889 -21.79 -109.54 30.40
C GLU A 889 -22.18 -110.17 31.75
N ASP A 890 -21.69 -109.63 32.87
CA ASP A 890 -22.12 -109.98 34.25
C ASP A 890 -23.65 -109.92 34.45
N LYS A 891 -24.36 -109.14 33.63
CA LYS A 891 -25.82 -108.95 33.70
C LYS A 891 -26.60 -109.75 32.65
N PHE A 892 -25.95 -110.64 31.91
CA PHE A 892 -26.57 -111.45 30.86
C PHE A 892 -26.23 -112.94 30.91
N VAL A 893 -25.15 -113.36 31.59
CA VAL A 893 -24.83 -114.79 31.79
C VAL A 893 -25.94 -115.56 32.52
N THR A 894 -26.80 -114.89 33.29
CA THR A 894 -27.96 -115.48 33.98
C THR A 894 -29.14 -115.86 33.06
N HIS A 895 -29.07 -115.58 31.76
CA HIS A 895 -30.05 -116.03 30.78
C HIS A 895 -29.32 -116.54 29.52
N ASN A 896 -29.38 -117.85 29.24
CA ASN A 896 -28.72 -118.50 28.10
C ASN A 896 -29.16 -117.94 26.73
N ASP A 897 -28.58 -116.80 26.32
CA ASP A 897 -28.78 -116.17 25.00
C ASP A 897 -27.57 -116.46 24.09
N PRO A 898 -27.71 -117.40 23.12
CA PRO A 898 -26.61 -117.77 22.25
C PRO A 898 -26.14 -116.62 21.33
N ASP A 899 -26.99 -115.64 21.01
CA ASP A 899 -26.59 -114.52 20.15
C ASP A 899 -25.76 -113.49 20.91
N TRP A 900 -26.05 -113.24 22.20
CA TRP A 900 -25.20 -112.40 23.05
C TRP A 900 -23.81 -113.04 23.23
N ILE A 901 -23.78 -114.36 23.49
CA ILE A 901 -22.53 -115.12 23.63
C ILE A 901 -21.72 -115.11 22.32
N ARG A 902 -22.37 -115.20 21.16
CA ARG A 902 -21.69 -115.08 19.86
C ARG A 902 -21.13 -113.66 19.65
N TYR A 903 -21.90 -112.63 19.98
CA TYR A 903 -21.45 -111.23 19.87
C TYR A 903 -20.27 -110.90 20.79
N THR A 904 -20.35 -111.25 22.08
CA THR A 904 -19.23 -111.03 23.03
C THR A 904 -18.00 -111.82 22.61
N LYS A 905 -18.15 -113.10 22.24
CA LYS A 905 -17.05 -113.92 21.70
C LYS A 905 -16.41 -113.29 20.47
N ASN A 906 -17.19 -112.80 19.50
CA ASN A 906 -16.65 -112.20 18.28
C ASN A 906 -15.96 -110.85 18.52
N THR A 907 -16.48 -110.02 19.43
CA THR A 907 -15.81 -108.75 19.83
C THR A 907 -14.54 -108.99 20.64
N VAL A 908 -14.48 -110.02 21.49
CA VAL A 908 -13.25 -110.45 22.18
C VAL A 908 -12.24 -111.06 21.21
N ILE A 909 -12.67 -111.84 20.21
CA ILE A 909 -11.79 -112.30 19.11
C ILE A 909 -11.23 -111.10 18.33
N ALA A 910 -12.03 -110.06 18.08
CA ALA A 910 -11.55 -108.82 17.47
C ALA A 910 -10.52 -108.10 18.36
N ALA A 911 -10.64 -108.16 19.70
CA ALA A 911 -9.58 -107.73 20.63
C ALA A 911 -8.30 -108.57 20.47
N GLY A 912 -8.43 -109.88 20.28
CA GLY A 912 -7.32 -110.80 20.03
C GLY A 912 -6.50 -110.46 18.78
N ILE A 913 -7.12 -109.85 17.76
CA ILE A 913 -6.43 -109.43 16.52
C ILE A 913 -5.44 -108.28 16.78
N LEU A 914 -5.69 -107.40 17.76
CA LEU A 914 -4.70 -106.39 18.21
C LEU A 914 -3.50 -107.04 18.94
N LEU A 915 -3.72 -108.20 19.56
CA LEU A 915 -2.71 -108.91 20.34
C LEU A 915 -1.79 -109.78 19.47
N SER A 916 -2.29 -110.29 18.35
CA SER A 916 -1.57 -111.20 17.45
C SER A 916 -0.49 -110.54 16.56
N PHE A 917 -0.36 -109.21 16.57
CA PHE A 917 0.70 -108.50 15.81
C PHE A 917 1.94 -108.14 16.65
N ILE A 918 1.97 -108.48 17.95
CA ILE A 918 3.09 -108.17 18.85
C ILE A 918 3.82 -109.43 19.36
N PHE A 919 3.23 -110.63 19.27
CA PHE A 919 3.89 -111.90 19.66
C PHE A 919 3.59 -113.08 18.70
N PRO A 920 4.55 -114.00 18.45
CA PRO A 920 4.34 -115.14 17.55
C PRO A 920 3.22 -116.10 17.99
N GLY A 921 2.44 -116.57 17.00
CA GLY A 921 1.15 -117.26 17.17
C GLY A 921 1.15 -118.68 17.72
N ILE A 922 2.01 -119.01 18.69
CA ILE A 922 2.00 -120.31 19.40
C ILE A 922 1.61 -120.14 20.89
N VAL A 923 1.98 -119.04 21.54
CA VAL A 923 1.70 -118.82 22.97
C VAL A 923 0.19 -118.62 23.25
N VAL A 924 -0.54 -117.99 22.33
CA VAL A 924 -2.00 -117.78 22.45
C VAL A 924 -2.77 -119.11 22.31
N LEU A 925 -2.30 -120.05 21.48
CA LEU A 925 -2.93 -121.36 21.33
C LEU A 925 -2.69 -122.30 22.52
N ALA A 926 -1.54 -122.15 23.20
CA ALA A 926 -1.23 -122.89 24.43
C ALA A 926 -2.17 -122.50 25.58
N ILE A 927 -2.49 -121.21 25.73
CA ILE A 927 -3.48 -120.73 26.70
C ILE A 927 -4.90 -121.18 26.33
N TYR A 928 -5.21 -121.25 25.03
CA TYR A 928 -6.53 -121.67 24.52
C TYR A 928 -6.83 -123.18 24.69
N THR A 929 -5.82 -124.01 24.96
CA THR A 929 -5.96 -125.48 25.03
C THR A 929 -5.77 -126.06 26.45
N HIS A 930 -5.14 -125.34 27.38
CA HIS A 930 -4.87 -125.84 28.74
C HIS A 930 -5.86 -125.39 29.82
N VAL A 931 -6.81 -124.49 29.50
CA VAL A 931 -7.87 -124.09 30.45
C VAL A 931 -9.22 -124.52 29.89
N GLY A 932 -9.73 -125.64 30.41
CA GLY A 932 -10.96 -126.28 29.95
C GLY A 932 -12.23 -125.45 30.20
N LEU A 933 -13.30 -125.83 29.49
CA LEU A 933 -14.64 -125.22 29.49
C LEU A 933 -15.19 -124.88 30.89
N SER A 934 -14.91 -123.67 31.37
CA SER A 934 -15.71 -122.97 32.37
C SER A 934 -15.49 -121.45 32.26
N SER A 935 -16.43 -120.70 32.83
CA SER A 935 -16.61 -119.26 32.65
C SER A 935 -15.51 -118.34 33.22
N VAL A 936 -15.53 -117.11 32.73
CA VAL A 936 -15.00 -115.85 33.31
C VAL A 936 -13.50 -115.51 33.11
N LYS A 937 -13.27 -114.20 32.87
CA LYS A 937 -12.16 -113.30 33.32
C LYS A 937 -11.35 -112.62 32.20
N SER A 938 -11.87 -111.50 31.69
CA SER A 938 -11.13 -110.57 30.80
C SER A 938 -10.20 -109.59 31.56
N CYS A 939 -10.35 -109.46 32.89
CA CYS A 939 -9.82 -108.33 33.68
C CYS A 939 -8.29 -108.21 33.83
N PHE A 940 -7.49 -109.23 33.49
CA PHE A 940 -6.03 -109.17 33.73
C PHE A 940 -5.22 -108.40 32.69
N PHE A 941 -5.81 -107.97 31.57
CA PHE A 941 -5.03 -107.41 30.45
C PHE A 941 -4.73 -105.90 30.50
N TRP A 942 -5.49 -105.10 31.27
CA TRP A 942 -5.42 -103.62 31.22
C TRP A 942 -5.04 -102.91 32.53
N GLN A 943 -4.58 -103.64 33.56
CA GLN A 943 -4.24 -103.06 34.88
C GLN A 943 -2.74 -102.95 35.18
N SER A 944 -1.84 -103.50 34.36
CA SER A 944 -0.41 -103.66 34.71
C SER A 944 0.57 -102.63 34.11
N ALA A 945 0.09 -101.57 33.45
CA ALA A 945 0.94 -100.55 32.83
C ALA A 945 0.83 -99.18 33.53
N GLY A 946 1.64 -98.95 34.58
CA GLY A 946 1.98 -97.58 35.02
C GLY A 946 2.21 -97.33 36.51
N GLN A 947 1.60 -98.09 37.43
CA GLN A 947 1.68 -97.76 38.87
C GLN A 947 3.03 -98.13 39.52
N ASN A 948 3.65 -99.25 39.14
CA ASN A 948 4.89 -99.74 39.77
C ASN A 948 6.17 -98.99 39.35
N ALA A 949 6.07 -97.92 38.54
CA ALA A 949 7.24 -97.14 38.09
C ALA A 949 7.50 -95.88 38.94
N VAL A 950 6.50 -95.38 39.67
CA VAL A 950 6.60 -94.15 40.48
C VAL A 950 6.97 -94.46 41.94
N GLU A 951 6.51 -95.60 42.48
CA GLU A 951 6.82 -96.01 43.85
C GLU A 951 8.31 -96.31 44.08
N SER A 952 9.05 -96.72 43.04
CA SER A 952 10.51 -96.95 43.11
C SER A 952 11.36 -95.66 43.06
N LEU A 953 10.76 -94.48 42.86
CA LEU A 953 11.47 -93.20 42.73
C LEU A 953 11.35 -92.31 43.98
N ASN A 954 10.44 -92.63 44.90
CA ASN A 954 10.20 -91.85 46.13
C ASN A 954 10.98 -92.34 47.36
N GLU A 955 11.73 -93.44 47.29
CA GLU A 955 12.50 -93.97 48.43
C GLU A 955 13.88 -93.30 48.65
N HIS A 956 14.33 -92.38 47.78
CA HIS A 956 15.69 -91.86 47.81
C HIS A 956 15.82 -90.32 47.62
N ARG A 957 15.20 -89.52 48.51
CA ARG A 957 15.82 -88.23 48.90
C ARG A 957 15.38 -87.72 50.29
N PRO A 958 16.30 -87.29 51.18
CA PRO A 958 15.95 -86.85 52.53
C PRO A 958 15.53 -85.37 52.62
N ASP A 959 14.86 -85.05 53.72
CA ASP A 959 14.43 -83.71 54.15
C ASP A 959 15.59 -82.78 54.58
N LEU A 960 15.33 -81.47 54.46
CA LEU A 960 15.74 -80.34 55.33
C LEU A 960 15.05 -79.08 54.73
N ALA A 961 13.99 -78.49 55.32
CA ALA A 961 13.91 -77.77 56.59
C ALA A 961 14.85 -76.52 56.62
N LEU A 962 14.44 -75.32 57.07
CA LEU A 962 13.15 -74.82 57.57
C LEU A 962 13.17 -73.26 57.61
N SER A 963 12.06 -72.65 58.03
CA SER A 963 11.88 -71.32 58.69
C SER A 963 12.22 -70.00 57.96
N ASP A 964 11.15 -69.27 57.61
CA ASP A 964 10.66 -68.05 58.27
C ASP A 964 11.44 -66.70 58.33
N ASP A 965 10.64 -65.65 58.07
CA ASP A 965 10.54 -64.34 58.72
C ASP A 965 11.46 -63.13 58.41
N ALA A 966 10.80 -62.13 57.80
CA ALA A 966 10.57 -60.76 58.28
C ALA A 966 11.65 -59.65 58.21
N ASN A 967 11.15 -58.46 57.82
CA ASN A 967 11.64 -57.08 58.08
C ASN A 967 13.10 -56.73 57.71
N SER A 968 13.36 -55.64 56.99
CA SER A 968 13.13 -54.28 57.52
C SER A 968 13.46 -53.16 56.52
N GLU A 969 12.95 -51.99 56.88
CA GLU A 969 13.10 -50.61 56.41
C GLU A 969 14.41 -50.11 55.77
N SER A 970 14.22 -48.94 55.13
CA SER A 970 15.06 -47.74 55.19
C SER A 970 15.95 -47.38 54.00
N ALA A 971 15.90 -46.07 53.72
CA ALA A 971 16.54 -45.34 52.65
C ALA A 971 18.03 -45.09 52.89
N GLU A 972 18.77 -44.71 51.85
CA GLU A 972 19.36 -43.36 51.76
C GLU A 972 19.83 -43.03 50.32
N ASN A 973 19.72 -41.75 49.96
CA ASN A 973 20.70 -40.85 49.29
C ASN A 973 21.78 -41.43 48.31
N GLU A 974 22.34 -40.68 47.35
CA GLU A 974 22.52 -39.22 47.28
C GLU A 974 22.75 -38.67 45.85
N HIS A 975 22.60 -37.35 45.73
CA HIS A 975 23.01 -36.40 44.69
C HIS A 975 24.11 -36.81 43.66
N LEU A 976 23.96 -36.28 42.43
CA LEU A 976 24.78 -35.13 42.00
C LEU A 976 24.10 -34.30 40.91
N ALA A 977 24.34 -32.99 40.95
CA ALA A 977 23.61 -31.96 40.24
C ALA A 977 24.52 -31.16 39.28
N PHE A 978 23.87 -30.47 38.33
CA PHE A 978 24.25 -29.18 37.74
C PHE A 978 25.73 -28.78 37.62
N ASN A 979 26.09 -28.27 36.43
CA ASN A 979 26.46 -26.85 36.42
C ASN A 979 26.04 -26.13 35.13
N ASP A 980 25.73 -24.85 35.30
CA ASP A 980 25.13 -23.95 34.32
C ASP A 980 26.16 -23.06 33.59
N ALA A 981 25.68 -22.44 32.49
CA ALA A 981 26.10 -21.14 31.95
C ALA A 981 27.53 -21.05 31.32
N LEU A 982 27.74 -20.26 30.25
CA LEU A 982 27.64 -18.80 30.30
C LEU A 982 27.37 -18.16 28.92
N ILE A 983 26.38 -17.25 28.88
CA ILE A 983 26.32 -15.95 28.20
C ILE A 983 26.98 -15.82 26.80
N MET A 984 26.13 -15.68 25.77
CA MET A 984 25.91 -14.38 25.10
C MET A 984 24.49 -14.29 24.54
#